data_AF-G6EKH6-F1
#
_entry.id   AF-G6EKH6-F1
#
_cell.length_a   1.000
_cell.length_b   1.000
_cell.length_c   1.000
_cell.angle_alpha   90.00
_cell.angle_beta   90.00
_cell.angle_gamma   90.00
#
_symmetry.space_group_name_H-M   'P 1'
#
loop_
_entity.id
_entity.type
_entity.pdbx_description
1 polymer ?
#
loop_
_entity_poly.entity_id
_entity_poly.type
_entity_poly.pdbx_seq_one_letter_code
_entity_poly.pdbx_strand_id
1 'polypeptide(L)'
;MESGAVTGERLLVRGQVQGVGFRPTVWRVARELELTGDVRNTSSGVEIRLWGEAVSRFESELRAALPALARIDAIERVAIDAVRPESFVIGASEGDGMRGAVTPDAAICSACLEEVRDPFERRYRYPFTNCTECGPRFSIIETGPYDRARTTMRGFAMCPECGEQYSDPTDRRFHAQPIACHVCGPRAWIERLGPGTVNHEAFSMMDDVDAAGGMLMNGHIVAIKGLGGFHLACDATRAEVVADLRMRKRRRGKAFALMARDLDVICRYAEFSEQEAELLASPEAPIVLLRASGEPLPEAVAPGLDRIGFMLPHTPLHHLLLRRMKRPVVMTSGNLSGRPQCTTNEQARAELEGIAEFALMHDRHIANRIDDSVARVDLGRVRLLRRARGYAPRAIDLPTGFPRDISILAMGAELKNSFCLVRDGEAVLSQHMGDLEDAATEDDVRRNLDLYTQLYDHQPAAIAVDAHPEYLSTKHGREIADGRPVIAVQHHHAHIAACLAENGRSLDAAPVLGIALDGLGLGDDGTIWGGEFLICDYRGYRRAGMLKPVALPGGTAAIREPWRNAYAHLMAQMGWAEFAMNFADLPLFARLSAMPRSTIDAMIASGTNSPLSSSCGRLFDAAAAICGLAWDRQEYEGQAAMLLEAAIDPAALNEPDDLAYPFSIPLLGGRGLPYVEPLAVWRAMLGDLLLNTPVGVMSARFHRGLARSVVAMAQRLTADDGPDTVALSGGCFQNATLFRLVHEGLEQLGLNVLSHSRVPANDGGLALGQAAVAMAHLHEATAETENGREVCA
;
A
#
# COMPACT_ATOMS: atom_id res chain seq x y z
N MET A 1 26.42 -48.96 34.47
CA MET A 1 25.29 -48.19 33.92
C MET A 1 25.89 -47.24 32.92
N GLU A 2 25.74 -47.55 31.64
CA GLU A 2 26.19 -46.73 30.52
C GLU A 2 25.42 -45.41 30.57
N SER A 3 26.12 -44.30 30.80
CA SER A 3 25.55 -42.96 30.62
C SER A 3 25.33 -42.77 29.12
N GLY A 4 24.08 -42.93 28.67
CA GLY A 4 23.70 -42.67 27.29
C GLY A 4 24.22 -41.29 26.87
N ALA A 5 25.03 -41.25 25.81
CA ALA A 5 25.46 -40.00 25.22
C ALA A 5 24.19 -39.26 24.76
N VAL A 6 23.82 -38.21 25.48
CA VAL A 6 22.66 -37.39 25.10
C VAL A 6 23.09 -36.57 23.90
N THR A 7 22.75 -37.06 22.71
CA THR A 7 22.95 -36.35 21.44
C THR A 7 22.22 -35.01 21.52
N GLY A 8 22.96 -33.92 21.32
CA GLY A 8 22.35 -32.59 21.22
C GLY A 8 21.65 -32.43 19.88
N GLU A 9 20.81 -31.41 19.76
CA GLU A 9 20.20 -31.03 18.51
C GLU A 9 20.34 -29.55 18.23
N ARG A 10 20.53 -29.22 16.96
CA ARG A 10 20.53 -27.87 16.43
C ARG A 10 19.30 -27.68 15.57
N LEU A 11 18.50 -26.69 15.90
CA LEU A 11 17.35 -26.24 15.14
C LEU A 11 17.70 -24.90 14.51
N LEU A 12 17.58 -24.78 13.19
CA LEU A 12 17.60 -23.50 12.50
C LEU A 12 16.16 -23.14 12.14
N VAL A 13 15.63 -22.10 12.80
CA VAL A 13 14.27 -21.61 12.59
C VAL A 13 14.29 -20.43 11.63
N ARG A 14 13.52 -20.55 10.55
CA ARG A 14 13.36 -19.50 9.53
C ARG A 14 11.96 -18.89 9.60
N GLY A 15 11.86 -17.63 9.18
CA GLY A 15 10.63 -16.85 9.07
C GLY A 15 10.69 -15.52 9.81
N GLN A 16 9.53 -14.99 10.20
CA GLN A 16 9.41 -13.78 11.02
C GLN A 16 9.70 -14.12 12.49
N VAL A 17 10.98 -14.36 12.81
CA VAL A 17 11.44 -14.80 14.13
C VAL A 17 12.43 -13.84 14.78
N GLN A 18 12.80 -12.74 14.11
CA GLN A 18 13.69 -11.72 14.67
C GLN A 18 12.93 -10.43 15.01
N GLY A 19 13.25 -9.86 16.18
CA GLY A 19 12.60 -8.64 16.66
C GLY A 19 11.15 -8.81 17.13
N VAL A 20 10.71 -10.04 17.39
CA VAL A 20 9.30 -10.38 17.73
C VAL A 20 9.16 -11.08 19.09
N GLY A 21 10.18 -11.02 19.95
CA GLY A 21 10.16 -11.76 21.23
C GLY A 21 10.40 -13.27 21.10
N PHE A 22 10.91 -13.74 19.95
CA PHE A 22 11.14 -15.16 19.72
C PHE A 22 12.21 -15.78 20.63
N ARG A 23 13.40 -15.15 20.75
CA ARG A 23 14.48 -15.62 21.62
C ARG A 23 14.04 -15.76 23.10
N PRO A 24 13.33 -14.77 23.70
CA PRO A 24 12.64 -14.93 24.98
C PRO A 24 11.75 -16.18 25.07
N THR A 25 10.92 -16.39 24.07
CA THR A 25 9.99 -17.53 24.04
C THR A 25 10.73 -18.87 23.98
N VAL A 26 11.73 -18.97 23.12
CA VAL A 26 12.61 -20.14 23.00
C VAL A 26 13.27 -20.45 24.35
N TRP A 27 13.82 -19.43 25.02
CA TRP A 27 14.43 -19.59 26.33
C TRP A 27 13.43 -20.10 27.37
N ARG A 28 12.23 -19.52 27.42
CA ARG A 28 11.17 -19.92 28.36
C ARG A 28 10.75 -21.37 28.15
N VAL A 29 10.42 -21.74 26.91
CA VAL A 29 10.01 -23.10 26.55
C VAL A 29 11.12 -24.12 26.85
N ALA A 30 12.39 -23.77 26.55
CA ALA A 30 13.52 -24.64 26.86
C ALA A 30 13.64 -24.91 28.37
N ARG A 31 13.41 -23.89 29.21
CA ARG A 31 13.45 -24.06 30.66
C ARG A 31 12.25 -24.82 31.23
N GLU A 32 11.05 -24.58 30.72
CA GLU A 32 9.84 -25.33 31.09
C GLU A 32 9.98 -26.82 30.79
N LEU A 33 10.79 -27.18 29.78
CA LEU A 33 11.13 -28.56 29.42
C LEU A 33 12.43 -29.08 30.04
N GLU A 34 13.06 -28.32 30.95
CA GLU A 34 14.33 -28.67 31.62
C GLU A 34 15.49 -28.95 30.63
N LEU A 35 15.49 -28.28 29.47
CA LEU A 35 16.52 -28.39 28.45
C LEU A 35 17.69 -27.43 28.71
N THR A 36 18.89 -27.84 28.32
CA THR A 36 20.12 -27.02 28.35
C THR A 36 20.55 -26.65 26.93
N GLY A 37 21.23 -25.52 26.72
CA GLY A 37 21.51 -25.06 25.36
C GLY A 37 21.72 -23.56 25.16
N ASP A 38 21.44 -23.08 23.96
CA ASP A 38 21.41 -21.65 23.66
C ASP A 38 20.53 -21.29 22.47
N VAL A 39 20.15 -20.03 22.40
CA VAL A 39 19.46 -19.44 21.24
C VAL A 39 20.15 -18.14 20.81
N ARG A 40 20.35 -17.95 19.50
CA ARG A 40 20.98 -16.75 18.95
C ARG A 40 20.31 -16.31 17.65
N ASN A 41 20.36 -15.02 17.37
CA ASN A 41 20.05 -14.52 16.03
C ASN A 41 21.25 -14.78 15.12
N THR A 42 20.98 -15.29 13.92
CA THR A 42 21.95 -15.43 12.84
C THR A 42 21.50 -14.59 11.65
N SER A 43 22.31 -14.48 10.60
CA SER A 43 21.85 -13.85 9.36
C SER A 43 20.63 -14.59 8.77
N SER A 44 20.56 -15.92 8.83
CA SER A 44 19.52 -16.74 8.18
C SER A 44 18.24 -16.99 9.01
N GLY A 45 18.18 -16.52 10.25
CA GLY A 45 17.05 -16.81 11.15
C GLY A 45 17.48 -16.90 12.62
N VAL A 46 16.88 -17.81 13.37
CA VAL A 46 17.24 -18.08 14.77
C VAL A 46 17.80 -19.49 14.89
N GLU A 47 19.03 -19.61 15.38
CA GLU A 47 19.62 -20.90 15.70
C GLU A 47 19.37 -21.23 17.17
N ILE A 48 18.91 -22.45 17.43
CA ILE A 48 18.63 -23.01 18.76
C ILE A 48 19.44 -24.29 18.89
N ARG A 49 20.24 -24.43 19.95
CA ARG A 49 20.95 -25.66 20.28
C ARG A 49 20.39 -26.20 21.59
N LEU A 50 20.00 -27.48 21.62
CA LEU A 50 19.27 -28.10 22.74
C LEU A 50 19.88 -29.44 23.11
N TRP A 51 19.94 -29.72 24.41
CA TRP A 51 20.32 -31.01 24.99
C TRP A 51 19.34 -31.36 26.11
N GLY A 52 18.91 -32.61 26.17
CA GLY A 52 18.03 -33.13 27.21
C GLY A 52 17.10 -34.23 26.70
N GLU A 53 16.34 -34.85 27.59
CA GLU A 53 15.43 -35.95 27.24
C GLU A 53 14.15 -35.45 26.54
N ALA A 54 13.71 -34.21 26.83
CA ALA A 54 12.48 -33.63 26.30
C ALA A 54 12.66 -32.86 24.97
N VAL A 55 13.82 -32.99 24.31
CA VAL A 55 14.12 -32.27 23.06
C VAL A 55 13.11 -32.58 21.95
N SER A 56 12.55 -33.79 21.92
CA SER A 56 11.49 -34.19 20.98
C SER A 56 10.19 -33.37 21.13
N ARG A 57 9.89 -32.85 22.33
CA ARG A 57 8.68 -32.03 22.62
C ARG A 57 8.87 -30.54 22.35
N PHE A 58 10.12 -30.07 22.23
CA PHE A 58 10.41 -28.64 22.17
C PHE A 58 9.69 -27.92 21.03
N GLU A 59 9.68 -28.51 19.83
CA GLU A 59 9.05 -27.87 18.67
C GLU A 59 7.54 -27.66 18.85
N SER A 60 6.81 -28.65 19.38
CA SER A 60 5.36 -28.53 19.59
C SER A 60 5.03 -27.46 20.62
N GLU A 61 5.80 -27.39 21.72
CA GLU A 61 5.59 -26.39 22.77
C GLU A 61 5.98 -24.99 22.28
N LEU A 62 7.06 -24.86 21.49
CA LEU A 62 7.46 -23.60 20.88
C LEU A 62 6.39 -23.06 19.93
N ARG A 63 5.78 -23.92 19.12
CA ARG A 63 4.68 -23.51 18.22
C ARG A 63 3.44 -23.07 18.99
N ALA A 64 3.12 -23.72 20.11
CA ALA A 64 1.99 -23.32 20.97
C ALA A 64 2.24 -21.99 21.70
N ALA A 65 3.51 -21.66 21.97
CA ALA A 65 3.94 -20.49 22.74
C ALA A 65 4.34 -19.28 21.88
N LEU A 66 4.15 -19.34 20.55
CA LEU A 66 4.59 -18.32 19.59
C LEU A 66 4.09 -16.90 19.94
N PRO A 67 4.97 -15.88 19.97
CA PRO A 67 4.55 -14.49 20.11
C PRO A 67 3.61 -14.04 18.98
N ALA A 68 2.75 -13.06 19.26
CA ALA A 68 1.75 -12.57 18.31
C ALA A 68 2.32 -12.06 16.98
N LEU A 69 3.52 -11.49 17.00
CA LEU A 69 4.20 -10.99 15.79
C LEU A 69 5.10 -12.04 15.12
N ALA A 70 5.25 -13.22 15.72
CA ALA A 70 6.17 -14.23 15.25
C ALA A 70 5.51 -15.23 14.29
N ARG A 71 6.26 -15.66 13.28
CA ARG A 71 5.85 -16.69 12.33
C ARG A 71 7.02 -17.62 12.05
N ILE A 72 6.80 -18.92 12.19
CA ILE A 72 7.77 -19.96 11.84
C ILE A 72 7.39 -20.53 10.48
N ASP A 73 8.27 -20.38 9.50
CA ASP A 73 8.08 -20.86 8.14
C ASP A 73 8.73 -22.24 7.94
N ALA A 74 9.92 -22.43 8.51
CA ALA A 74 10.62 -23.71 8.49
C ALA A 74 11.46 -23.93 9.76
N ILE A 75 11.65 -25.19 10.12
CA ILE A 75 12.59 -25.63 11.16
C ILE A 75 13.45 -26.74 10.56
N GLU A 76 14.74 -26.47 10.41
CA GLU A 76 15.72 -27.49 10.02
C GLU A 76 16.35 -28.08 11.30
N ARG A 77 16.36 -29.40 11.43
CA ARG A 77 16.80 -30.10 12.63
C ARG A 77 17.99 -31.00 12.32
N VAL A 78 19.08 -30.84 13.04
CA VAL A 78 20.32 -31.60 12.86
C VAL A 78 20.84 -32.08 14.20
N ALA A 79 21.14 -33.37 14.32
CA ALA A 79 21.83 -33.90 15.50
C ALA A 79 23.25 -33.31 15.57
N ILE A 80 23.65 -32.84 16.75
CA ILE A 80 24.96 -32.27 16.99
C ILE A 80 25.72 -33.06 18.04
N ASP A 81 27.00 -33.29 17.74
CA ASP A 81 27.98 -33.81 18.70
C ASP A 81 28.81 -32.64 19.22
N ALA A 82 28.27 -31.97 20.24
CA ALA A 82 28.87 -30.82 20.88
C ALA A 82 28.68 -30.88 22.39
N VAL A 83 29.55 -30.19 23.12
CA VAL A 83 29.57 -30.18 24.58
C VAL A 83 28.24 -29.64 25.12
N ARG A 84 27.57 -30.44 25.95
CA ARG A 84 26.34 -30.07 26.64
C ARG A 84 26.59 -28.87 27.56
N PRO A 85 25.91 -27.72 27.35
CA PRO A 85 25.98 -26.60 28.28
C PRO A 85 25.33 -26.92 29.64
N GLU A 86 25.75 -26.23 30.70
CA GLU A 86 25.15 -26.40 32.04
C GLU A 86 23.76 -25.76 32.17
N SER A 87 23.44 -24.78 31.33
CA SER A 87 22.18 -24.04 31.36
C SER A 87 21.73 -23.64 29.95
N PHE A 88 20.52 -23.08 29.84
CA PHE A 88 20.03 -22.51 28.59
C PHE A 88 20.22 -20.98 28.57
N VAL A 89 20.92 -20.44 27.57
CA VAL A 89 21.27 -19.01 27.49
C VAL A 89 20.86 -18.35 26.18
N ILE A 90 20.59 -17.05 26.20
CA ILE A 90 20.42 -16.26 24.96
C ILE A 90 21.79 -15.70 24.57
N GLY A 91 22.33 -16.17 23.44
CA GLY A 91 23.63 -15.78 22.93
C GLY A 91 23.62 -14.44 22.17
N ALA A 92 24.81 -13.88 21.97
CA ALA A 92 25.02 -12.73 21.10
C ALA A 92 24.65 -13.06 19.64
N SER A 93 24.17 -12.06 18.91
CA SER A 93 23.86 -12.18 17.48
C SER A 93 25.14 -12.40 16.65
N GLU A 94 25.11 -13.29 15.65
CA GLU A 94 26.27 -13.68 14.83
C GLU A 94 26.01 -13.48 13.32
N GLY A 95 27.03 -13.01 12.59
CA GLY A 95 26.98 -12.76 11.15
C GLY A 95 26.70 -11.30 10.74
N ASP A 96 26.71 -11.06 9.43
CA ASP A 96 26.36 -9.78 8.79
C ASP A 96 25.16 -9.96 7.85
N GLY A 97 24.32 -8.92 7.76
CA GLY A 97 23.08 -8.90 6.97
C GLY A 97 21.85 -9.54 7.66
N MET A 98 20.68 -9.37 7.06
CA MET A 98 19.41 -10.07 7.37
C MET A 98 19.05 -11.01 6.21
N ARG A 99 19.62 -12.21 6.15
CA ARG A 99 19.05 -13.30 5.33
C ARG A 99 17.73 -13.84 5.90
N GLY A 100 17.26 -13.34 7.03
CA GLY A 100 15.95 -13.63 7.64
C GLY A 100 14.97 -12.48 7.41
N ALA A 101 13.68 -12.73 7.68
CA ALA A 101 12.63 -11.73 7.49
C ALA A 101 12.83 -10.50 8.41
N VAL A 102 12.61 -9.31 7.86
CA VAL A 102 12.59 -8.06 8.62
C VAL A 102 11.16 -7.78 9.10
N THR A 103 11.02 -7.58 10.41
CA THR A 103 9.72 -7.34 11.05
C THR A 103 9.23 -5.91 10.78
N PRO A 104 7.96 -5.71 10.33
CA PRO A 104 7.35 -4.39 10.21
C PRO A 104 7.22 -3.67 11.56
N ASP A 105 7.07 -2.34 11.51
CA ASP A 105 6.71 -1.57 12.69
C ASP A 105 5.31 -1.95 13.21
N ALA A 106 5.13 -2.00 14.53
CA ALA A 106 3.87 -2.38 15.16
C ALA A 106 3.35 -1.28 16.11
N ALA A 107 2.03 -1.09 16.15
CA ALA A 107 1.36 -0.22 17.09
C ALA A 107 1.62 -0.67 18.55
N ILE A 108 1.56 0.28 19.48
CA ILE A 108 1.72 0.01 20.92
C ILE A 108 0.72 -1.06 21.41
N CYS A 109 1.20 -2.05 22.16
CA CYS A 109 0.31 -3.06 22.75
C CYS A 109 -0.43 -2.50 23.98
N SER A 110 -1.54 -3.14 24.37
CA SER A 110 -2.36 -2.75 25.52
C SER A 110 -1.56 -2.62 26.81
N ALA A 111 -0.70 -3.59 27.13
CA ALA A 111 0.12 -3.58 28.33
C ALA A 111 1.10 -2.39 28.40
N CYS A 112 1.70 -2.00 27.27
CA CYS A 112 2.55 -0.81 27.22
C CYS A 112 1.73 0.48 27.31
N LEU A 113 0.52 0.50 26.75
CA LEU A 113 -0.37 1.64 26.82
C LEU A 113 -0.89 1.89 28.24
N GLU A 114 -1.21 0.82 28.97
CA GLU A 114 -1.57 0.87 30.39
C GLU A 114 -0.44 1.46 31.24
N GLU A 115 0.80 0.97 31.07
CA GLU A 115 1.98 1.50 31.77
C GLU A 115 2.21 2.99 31.50
N VAL A 116 1.99 3.44 30.26
CA VAL A 116 2.13 4.86 29.89
C VAL A 116 1.06 5.73 30.56
N ARG A 117 -0.09 5.14 30.91
CA ARG A 117 -1.24 5.84 31.52
C ARG A 117 -1.23 5.80 33.05
N ASP A 118 -0.51 4.87 33.66
CA ASP A 118 -0.48 4.67 35.11
C ASP A 118 0.54 5.61 35.80
N PRO A 119 0.11 6.54 36.69
CA PRO A 119 1.00 7.45 37.41
C PRO A 119 1.97 6.77 38.38
N PHE A 120 1.75 5.51 38.73
CA PHE A 120 2.63 4.74 39.61
C PHE A 120 3.69 3.94 38.86
N GLU A 121 3.60 3.89 37.53
CA GLU A 121 4.53 3.17 36.68
C GLU A 121 5.74 4.03 36.27
N ARG A 122 6.91 3.40 36.14
CA ARG A 122 8.17 4.08 35.79
C ARG A 122 8.09 4.81 34.45
N ARG A 123 7.34 4.25 33.49
CA ARG A 123 7.16 4.82 32.16
C ARG A 123 5.88 5.63 32.01
N TYR A 124 5.31 6.09 33.13
CA TYR A 124 4.21 7.04 33.10
C TYR A 124 4.54 8.20 32.16
N ARG A 125 3.67 8.41 31.16
CA ARG A 125 3.80 9.44 30.12
C ARG A 125 5.10 9.42 29.33
N TYR A 126 5.81 8.29 29.26
CA TYR A 126 7.01 8.18 28.43
C TYR A 126 6.62 7.96 26.94
N PRO A 127 6.99 8.87 26.01
CA PRO A 127 6.47 8.84 24.63
C PRO A 127 7.08 7.75 23.73
N PHE A 128 8.08 7.01 24.21
CA PHE A 128 8.79 5.98 23.42
C PHE A 128 8.69 4.57 24.02
N THR A 129 7.80 4.36 24.99
CA THR A 129 7.53 3.05 25.58
C THR A 129 7.23 1.98 24.53
N ASN A 130 7.88 0.83 24.65
CA ASN A 130 7.65 -0.35 23.83
C ASN A 130 8.04 -1.62 24.61
N CYS A 131 7.75 -2.78 24.02
CA CYS A 131 8.19 -4.10 24.46
C CYS A 131 8.55 -4.97 23.23
N THR A 132 8.79 -6.26 23.44
CA THR A 132 9.09 -7.22 22.37
C THR A 132 7.94 -7.39 21.36
N GLU A 133 6.70 -7.09 21.76
CA GLU A 133 5.47 -7.27 20.96
C GLU A 133 5.00 -6.01 20.24
N CYS A 134 5.63 -4.85 20.46
CA CYS A 134 5.18 -3.59 19.85
C CYS A 134 6.30 -2.58 19.59
N GLY A 135 5.95 -1.49 18.91
CA GLY A 135 6.83 -0.35 18.67
C GLY A 135 7.64 -0.47 17.38
N PRO A 136 8.64 0.41 17.20
CA PRO A 136 9.40 0.50 15.95
C PRO A 136 10.29 -0.73 15.75
N ARG A 137 10.40 -1.13 14.48
CA ARG A 137 11.23 -2.21 13.95
C ARG A 137 11.89 -1.71 12.68
N PHE A 138 11.28 -1.94 11.52
CA PHE A 138 11.81 -1.52 10.23
C PHE A 138 12.25 -0.04 10.21
N SER A 139 11.45 0.89 10.74
CA SER A 139 11.78 2.32 10.79
C SER A 139 13.08 2.69 11.52
N ILE A 140 13.63 1.82 12.37
CA ILE A 140 14.83 2.08 13.19
C ILE A 140 16.00 1.14 12.89
N ILE A 141 15.83 0.17 11.99
CA ILE A 141 16.90 -0.77 11.61
C ILE A 141 17.83 -0.08 10.62
N GLU A 142 19.13 -0.12 10.90
CA GLU A 142 20.14 0.38 9.96
C GLU A 142 20.84 -0.76 9.23
N THR A 143 21.05 -1.90 9.90
CA THR A 143 21.59 -3.13 9.31
C THR A 143 21.19 -4.36 10.14
N GLY A 144 21.34 -5.57 9.59
CA GLY A 144 21.10 -6.85 10.28
C GLY A 144 22.36 -7.49 10.82
N PRO A 145 22.29 -8.49 11.73
CA PRO A 145 21.07 -9.02 12.38
C PRO A 145 20.38 -8.07 13.36
N TYR A 146 19.09 -8.28 13.69
CA TYR A 146 18.35 -7.36 14.57
C TYR A 146 18.90 -7.34 16.00
N ASP A 147 19.57 -6.23 16.33
CA ASP A 147 20.22 -5.98 17.62
C ASP A 147 20.26 -4.48 17.91
N ARG A 148 20.22 -4.06 19.19
CA ARG A 148 20.23 -2.65 19.59
C ARG A 148 21.39 -1.88 18.94
N ALA A 149 22.57 -2.48 18.85
CA ALA A 149 23.77 -1.85 18.27
C ALA A 149 23.64 -1.51 16.77
N ARG A 150 22.74 -2.19 16.06
CA ARG A 150 22.49 -2.04 14.60
C ARG A 150 21.17 -1.28 14.33
N THR A 151 20.70 -0.52 15.31
CA THR A 151 19.49 0.32 15.21
C THR A 151 19.79 1.75 15.64
N THR A 152 18.87 2.67 15.36
CA THR A 152 18.94 4.06 15.84
C THR A 152 18.92 4.19 17.37
N MET A 153 18.70 3.09 18.11
CA MET A 153 18.81 3.04 19.57
C MET A 153 20.25 2.90 20.08
N ARG A 154 21.24 2.69 19.20
CA ARG A 154 22.67 2.56 19.57
C ARG A 154 23.22 3.76 20.36
N GLY A 155 22.68 4.95 20.11
CA GLY A 155 23.09 6.20 20.77
C GLY A 155 22.59 6.34 22.22
N PHE A 156 21.74 5.42 22.67
CA PHE A 156 21.07 5.49 23.97
C PHE A 156 21.54 4.33 24.86
N ALA A 157 22.50 4.57 25.75
CA ALA A 157 22.99 3.54 26.67
C ALA A 157 21.92 3.19 27.72
N MET A 158 21.62 1.91 27.93
CA MET A 158 20.60 1.47 28.90
C MET A 158 21.01 1.86 30.34
N CYS A 159 20.07 2.46 31.10
CA CYS A 159 20.24 2.65 32.54
C CYS A 159 20.16 1.28 33.27
N PRO A 160 20.65 1.19 34.52
CA PRO A 160 20.71 -0.08 35.26
C PRO A 160 19.40 -0.86 35.25
N GLU A 161 18.26 -0.20 35.49
CA GLU A 161 16.98 -0.88 35.61
C GLU A 161 16.39 -1.28 34.26
N CYS A 162 16.67 -0.52 33.19
CA CYS A 162 16.38 -1.01 31.83
C CYS A 162 17.29 -2.20 31.48
N GLY A 163 18.52 -2.22 31.97
CA GLY A 163 19.43 -3.37 31.84
C GLY A 163 18.92 -4.61 32.57
N GLU A 164 18.36 -4.43 33.78
CA GLU A 164 17.70 -5.48 34.54
C GLU A 164 16.49 -6.04 33.78
N GLN A 165 15.55 -5.19 33.36
CA GLN A 165 14.38 -5.65 32.58
C GLN A 165 14.73 -6.27 31.23
N TYR A 166 15.81 -5.80 30.59
CA TYR A 166 16.31 -6.40 29.35
C TYR A 166 16.84 -7.82 29.57
N SER A 167 17.40 -8.09 30.75
CA SER A 167 18.06 -9.35 31.09
C SER A 167 17.17 -10.30 31.90
N ASP A 168 16.09 -9.79 32.51
CA ASP A 168 15.13 -10.57 33.30
C ASP A 168 14.15 -11.31 32.37
N PRO A 169 14.19 -12.65 32.35
CA PRO A 169 13.32 -13.45 31.49
C PRO A 169 11.84 -13.41 31.84
N THR A 170 11.49 -12.94 33.03
CA THR A 170 10.10 -12.81 33.48
C THR A 170 9.49 -11.46 33.10
N ASP A 171 10.31 -10.48 32.70
CA ASP A 171 9.84 -9.18 32.23
C ASP A 171 9.43 -9.25 30.75
N ARG A 172 8.32 -8.60 30.40
CA ARG A 172 7.85 -8.47 29.00
C ARG A 172 8.87 -7.78 28.07
N ARG A 173 9.89 -7.16 28.62
CA ARG A 173 10.97 -6.47 27.91
C ARG A 173 12.26 -7.27 27.84
N PHE A 174 12.24 -8.54 28.23
CA PHE A 174 13.36 -9.46 28.02
C PHE A 174 13.82 -9.42 26.56
N HIS A 175 15.06 -8.98 26.32
CA HIS A 175 15.62 -8.74 24.98
C HIS A 175 14.83 -7.80 24.04
N ALA A 176 14.02 -6.88 24.58
CA ALA A 176 13.43 -5.79 23.80
C ALA A 176 14.53 -4.81 23.37
N GLN A 177 15.04 -4.94 22.14
CA GLN A 177 16.13 -4.11 21.62
C GLN A 177 15.89 -2.59 21.74
N PRO A 178 14.65 -2.06 21.52
CA PRO A 178 14.38 -0.64 21.66
C PRO A 178 13.90 -0.24 23.06
N ILE A 179 14.15 -1.05 24.11
CA ILE A 179 13.83 -0.68 25.48
C ILE A 179 14.49 0.65 25.87
N ALA A 180 13.70 1.51 26.53
CA ALA A 180 14.17 2.77 27.08
C ALA A 180 13.21 3.27 28.18
N CYS A 181 13.60 4.34 28.86
CA CYS A 181 12.77 5.10 29.81
C CYS A 181 13.21 6.57 29.84
N HIS A 182 12.61 7.40 30.70
CA HIS A 182 12.94 8.82 30.87
C HIS A 182 14.42 9.11 31.17
N VAL A 183 15.15 8.16 31.77
CA VAL A 183 16.56 8.31 32.15
C VAL A 183 17.50 8.11 30.95
N CYS A 184 17.34 6.99 30.24
CA CYS A 184 18.29 6.54 29.22
C CYS A 184 17.82 6.71 27.78
N GLY A 185 16.56 7.07 27.58
CA GLY A 185 15.92 7.01 26.29
C GLY A 185 15.82 8.34 25.56
N PRO A 186 15.24 8.28 24.34
CA PRO A 186 14.90 9.48 23.57
C PRO A 186 14.02 10.45 24.34
N ARG A 187 14.11 11.73 23.97
CA ARG A 187 13.33 12.84 24.51
C ARG A 187 12.58 13.56 23.40
N ALA A 188 11.34 13.92 23.68
CA ALA A 188 10.54 14.78 22.81
C ALA A 188 10.59 16.22 23.31
N TRP A 189 10.57 17.19 22.41
CA TRP A 189 10.49 18.62 22.73
C TRP A 189 9.67 19.37 21.69
N ILE A 190 9.11 20.51 22.07
CA ILE A 190 8.52 21.45 21.10
C ILE A 190 9.57 22.47 20.68
N GLU A 191 9.61 22.72 19.38
CA GLU A 191 10.38 23.79 18.77
C GLU A 191 9.43 24.72 17.98
N ARG A 192 9.71 26.02 17.99
CA ARG A 192 9.05 26.95 17.06
C ARG A 192 9.82 26.91 15.75
N LEU A 193 9.12 26.74 14.64
CA LEU A 193 9.72 26.88 13.32
C LEU A 193 9.74 28.38 12.96
N GLY A 194 10.93 28.90 12.62
CA GLY A 194 11.16 30.33 12.36
C GLY A 194 11.50 31.15 13.62
N PRO A 195 11.54 32.50 13.51
CA PRO A 195 12.02 33.36 14.60
C PRO A 195 11.03 33.43 15.78
N GLY A 196 11.58 33.38 17.01
CA GLY A 196 10.84 33.57 18.26
C GLY A 196 11.08 32.46 19.29
N THR A 197 10.40 32.54 20.44
CA THR A 197 10.45 31.52 21.50
C THR A 197 9.08 30.85 21.68
N VAL A 198 9.08 29.64 22.24
CA VAL A 198 7.86 28.91 22.64
C VAL A 198 7.54 29.27 24.10
N ASN A 199 6.31 29.71 24.38
CA ASN A 199 5.83 29.82 25.76
C ASN A 199 5.08 28.53 26.12
N HIS A 200 5.76 27.58 26.77
CA HIS A 200 5.21 26.24 27.06
C HIS A 200 4.02 26.29 28.03
N GLU A 201 4.09 27.15 29.05
CA GLU A 201 3.05 27.30 30.09
C GLU A 201 1.70 27.76 29.52
N ALA A 202 1.70 28.40 28.36
CA ALA A 202 0.47 28.83 27.68
C ALA A 202 -0.35 27.64 27.12
N PHE A 203 0.25 26.46 26.95
CA PHE A 203 -0.37 25.32 26.27
C PHE A 203 -0.47 24.05 27.13
N SER A 204 0.39 23.89 28.14
CA SER A 204 0.31 22.79 29.11
C SER A 204 1.05 23.09 30.42
N MET A 205 0.66 22.38 31.48
CA MET A 205 1.38 22.31 32.76
C MET A 205 2.05 20.93 33.00
N MET A 206 2.10 20.06 31.98
CA MET A 206 2.58 18.67 32.12
C MET A 206 3.93 18.44 31.40
N ASP A 207 3.91 18.36 30.08
CA ASP A 207 5.08 18.08 29.24
C ASP A 207 4.87 18.59 27.81
N ASP A 208 5.93 18.55 27.01
CA ASP A 208 5.95 19.03 25.63
C ASP A 208 4.98 18.26 24.70
N VAL A 209 4.69 17.00 24.99
CA VAL A 209 3.73 16.23 24.19
C VAL A 209 2.31 16.73 24.46
N ASP A 210 1.96 17.01 25.72
CA ASP A 210 0.66 17.60 26.07
C ASP A 210 0.52 19.05 25.60
N ALA A 211 1.62 19.83 25.63
CA ALA A 211 1.63 21.18 25.07
C ALA A 211 1.33 21.19 23.57
N ALA A 212 1.87 20.23 22.80
CA ALA A 212 1.55 20.09 21.38
C ALA A 212 0.05 19.76 21.18
N GLY A 213 -0.52 18.93 22.06
CA GLY A 213 -1.96 18.66 22.08
C GLY A 213 -2.78 19.92 22.35
N GLY A 214 -2.32 20.75 23.29
CA GLY A 214 -2.87 22.08 23.57
C GLY A 214 -2.83 23.03 22.36
N MET A 215 -1.71 23.07 21.65
CA MET A 215 -1.55 23.87 20.42
C MET A 215 -2.56 23.46 19.34
N LEU A 216 -2.74 22.14 19.12
CA LEU A 216 -3.76 21.64 18.19
C LEU A 216 -5.17 22.06 18.61
N MET A 217 -5.52 21.95 19.90
CA MET A 217 -6.83 22.38 20.42
C MET A 217 -7.08 23.89 20.26
N ASN A 218 -6.02 24.69 20.29
CA ASN A 218 -6.06 26.14 20.07
C ASN A 218 -6.03 26.52 18.57
N GLY A 219 -5.94 25.55 17.65
CA GLY A 219 -6.03 25.75 16.21
C GLY A 219 -4.71 26.03 15.51
N HIS A 220 -3.58 25.71 16.12
CA HIS A 220 -2.29 25.77 15.43
C HIS A 220 -2.09 24.56 14.51
N ILE A 221 -1.28 24.76 13.47
CA ILE A 221 -0.72 23.67 12.65
C ILE A 221 0.63 23.28 13.27
N VAL A 222 0.75 22.00 13.64
CA VAL A 222 1.93 21.45 14.32
C VAL A 222 2.55 20.35 13.45
N ALA A 223 3.85 20.44 13.18
CA ALA A 223 4.62 19.34 12.61
C ALA A 223 4.95 18.34 13.72
N ILE A 224 4.72 17.04 13.53
CA ILE A 224 4.95 16.02 14.57
C ILE A 224 5.88 14.97 14.00
N LYS A 225 7.03 14.75 14.65
CA LYS A 225 7.90 13.63 14.31
C LYS A 225 7.26 12.32 14.78
N GLY A 226 6.78 11.55 13.80
CA GLY A 226 6.18 10.24 14.01
C GLY A 226 7.20 9.12 13.98
N LEU A 227 6.72 7.91 13.73
CA LEU A 227 7.55 6.70 13.69
C LEU A 227 8.35 6.59 12.38
N GLY A 228 7.71 6.82 11.23
CA GLY A 228 8.29 6.65 9.89
C GLY A 228 8.61 7.94 9.14
N GLY A 229 8.25 9.09 9.71
CA GLY A 229 8.48 10.42 9.18
C GLY A 229 7.72 11.48 9.97
N PHE A 230 7.80 12.74 9.52
CA PHE A 230 7.00 13.82 10.08
C PHE A 230 5.57 13.80 9.54
N HIS A 231 4.63 14.25 10.35
CA HIS A 231 3.26 14.60 9.96
C HIS A 231 3.00 16.09 10.16
N LEU A 232 2.08 16.66 9.41
CA LEU A 232 1.46 17.96 9.67
C LEU A 232 0.09 17.71 10.27
N ALA A 233 -0.16 18.31 11.43
CA ALA A 233 -1.38 18.10 12.19
C ALA A 233 -2.11 19.40 12.53
N CYS A 234 -3.44 19.34 12.45
CA CYS A 234 -4.33 20.41 12.91
C CYS A 234 -5.70 19.86 13.29
N ASP A 235 -6.50 20.62 14.03
CA ASP A 235 -7.88 20.25 14.36
C ASP A 235 -8.73 20.15 13.08
N ALA A 236 -9.26 18.95 12.80
CA ALA A 236 -10.02 18.68 11.59
C ALA A 236 -11.41 19.33 11.57
N THR A 237 -11.92 19.80 12.71
CA THR A 237 -13.23 20.46 12.82
C THR A 237 -13.18 21.96 12.53
N ARG A 238 -11.98 22.54 12.41
CA ARG A 238 -11.78 23.98 12.20
C ARG A 238 -11.54 24.28 10.71
N ALA A 239 -12.61 24.65 10.02
CA ALA A 239 -12.60 24.86 8.57
C ALA A 239 -11.49 25.83 8.11
N GLU A 240 -11.27 26.92 8.85
CA GLU A 240 -10.24 27.92 8.56
C GLU A 240 -8.82 27.35 8.67
N VAL A 241 -8.56 26.49 9.66
CA VAL A 241 -7.24 25.90 9.89
C VAL A 241 -6.96 24.80 8.85
N VAL A 242 -7.96 24.00 8.52
CA VAL A 242 -7.84 22.98 7.46
C VAL A 242 -7.61 23.63 6.09
N ALA A 243 -8.30 24.73 5.78
CA ALA A 243 -8.11 25.49 4.55
C ALA A 243 -6.70 26.12 4.47
N ASP A 244 -6.21 26.69 5.58
CA ASP A 244 -4.86 27.23 5.67
C ASP A 244 -3.80 26.14 5.47
N LEU A 245 -3.96 24.97 6.10
CA LEU A 245 -3.09 23.81 5.87
C LEU A 245 -3.06 23.40 4.39
N ARG A 246 -4.20 23.33 3.70
CA ARG A 246 -4.25 23.03 2.26
C ARG A 246 -3.48 24.02 1.43
N MET A 247 -3.68 25.31 1.72
CA MET A 247 -3.04 26.41 1.00
C MET A 247 -1.51 26.32 1.17
N ARG A 248 -1.02 26.25 2.41
CA ARG A 248 0.41 26.19 2.72
C ARG A 248 1.08 24.92 2.19
N LYS A 249 0.41 23.75 2.30
CA LYS A 249 0.91 22.46 1.76
C LYS A 249 0.82 22.35 0.24
N ARG A 250 0.10 23.27 -0.42
CA ARG A 250 -0.26 23.22 -1.86
C ARG A 250 -1.01 21.93 -2.23
N ARG A 251 -1.97 21.53 -1.39
CA ARG A 251 -2.79 20.32 -1.57
C ARG A 251 -4.26 20.70 -1.69
N ARG A 252 -4.70 21.04 -2.90
CA ARG A 252 -6.04 21.62 -3.14
C ARG A 252 -7.18 20.61 -3.01
N GLY A 253 -7.08 19.45 -3.67
CA GLY A 253 -8.21 18.50 -3.75
C GLY A 253 -8.09 17.22 -2.91
N LYS A 254 -6.88 16.66 -2.74
CA LYS A 254 -6.74 15.30 -2.18
C LYS A 254 -7.14 15.24 -0.71
N ALA A 255 -7.97 14.27 -0.32
CA ALA A 255 -8.48 14.11 1.05
C ALA A 255 -7.36 14.02 2.09
N PHE A 256 -7.63 14.50 3.30
CA PHE A 256 -6.74 14.34 4.44
C PHE A 256 -7.08 13.08 5.23
N ALA A 257 -6.04 12.38 5.68
CA ALA A 257 -6.21 11.35 6.70
C ALA A 257 -6.38 12.02 8.06
N LEU A 258 -7.17 11.39 8.92
CA LEU A 258 -7.50 11.85 10.26
C LEU A 258 -6.99 10.85 11.28
N MET A 259 -6.47 11.34 12.40
CA MET A 259 -6.26 10.54 13.60
C MET A 259 -7.31 10.93 14.64
N ALA A 260 -7.97 9.94 15.22
CA ALA A 260 -8.89 10.11 16.34
C ALA A 260 -8.30 9.46 17.60
N ARG A 261 -8.71 9.92 18.79
CA ARG A 261 -8.21 9.38 20.06
C ARG A 261 -8.56 7.91 20.25
N ASP A 262 -9.78 7.54 19.87
CA ASP A 262 -10.40 6.22 20.03
C ASP A 262 -11.60 6.07 19.09
N LEU A 263 -12.20 4.87 19.07
CA LEU A 263 -13.38 4.55 18.29
C LEU A 263 -14.60 5.41 18.67
N ASP A 264 -14.72 5.84 19.94
CA ASP A 264 -15.80 6.72 20.40
C ASP A 264 -15.78 8.09 19.73
N VAL A 265 -14.59 8.61 19.41
CA VAL A 265 -14.48 9.85 18.60
C VAL A 265 -14.83 9.56 17.14
N ILE A 266 -14.42 8.41 16.59
CA ILE A 266 -14.66 8.08 15.17
C ILE A 266 -16.16 7.91 14.89
N CYS A 267 -16.90 7.22 15.76
CA CYS A 267 -18.32 6.91 15.53
C CYS A 267 -19.23 8.14 15.46
N ARG A 268 -18.73 9.31 15.87
CA ARG A 268 -19.42 10.60 15.72
C ARG A 268 -19.35 11.16 14.29
N TYR A 269 -18.37 10.74 13.49
CA TYR A 269 -18.08 11.31 12.16
C TYR A 269 -18.09 10.27 11.03
N ALA A 270 -18.09 8.98 11.36
CA ALA A 270 -18.11 7.91 10.38
C ALA A 270 -18.79 6.65 10.95
N GLU A 271 -19.41 5.88 10.06
CA GLU A 271 -19.85 4.52 10.36
C GLU A 271 -18.75 3.50 10.04
N PHE A 272 -18.70 2.43 10.83
CA PHE A 272 -17.76 1.34 10.64
C PHE A 272 -18.35 0.02 11.13
N SER A 273 -17.98 -1.06 10.44
CA SER A 273 -18.23 -2.45 10.81
C SER A 273 -17.26 -2.95 11.89
N GLU A 274 -17.53 -4.12 12.45
CA GLU A 274 -16.63 -4.81 13.39
C GLU A 274 -15.25 -5.05 12.76
N GLN A 275 -15.20 -5.51 11.51
CA GLN A 275 -13.94 -5.75 10.79
C GLN A 275 -13.13 -4.46 10.56
N GLU A 276 -13.80 -3.33 10.32
CA GLU A 276 -13.13 -2.03 10.20
C GLU A 276 -12.60 -1.54 11.56
N ALA A 277 -13.32 -1.79 12.65
CA ALA A 277 -12.87 -1.50 14.01
C ALA A 277 -11.65 -2.37 14.41
N GLU A 278 -11.68 -3.67 14.10
CA GLU A 278 -10.55 -4.58 14.28
C GLU A 278 -9.34 -4.13 13.47
N LEU A 279 -9.54 -3.73 12.20
CA LEU A 279 -8.47 -3.23 11.35
C LEU A 279 -7.86 -1.93 11.91
N LEU A 280 -8.67 -1.00 12.40
CA LEU A 280 -8.21 0.23 13.06
C LEU A 280 -7.34 -0.07 14.29
N ALA A 281 -7.72 -1.07 15.09
CA ALA A 281 -7.05 -1.48 16.32
C ALA A 281 -5.92 -2.51 16.10
N SER A 282 -5.70 -2.96 14.87
CA SER A 282 -4.68 -3.95 14.52
C SER A 282 -3.26 -3.46 14.85
N PRO A 283 -2.29 -4.39 15.02
CA PRO A 283 -0.87 -4.02 15.16
C PRO A 283 -0.36 -3.18 13.99
N GLU A 284 -0.92 -3.35 12.79
CA GLU A 284 -0.59 -2.56 11.62
C GLU A 284 -1.10 -1.10 11.71
N ALA A 285 -2.22 -0.87 12.41
CA ALA A 285 -2.89 0.42 12.60
C ALA A 285 -2.88 1.31 11.34
N PRO A 286 -3.47 0.86 10.21
CA PRO A 286 -3.52 1.62 8.97
C PRO A 286 -4.54 2.77 9.06
N ILE A 287 -4.52 3.64 8.05
CA ILE A 287 -5.65 4.52 7.74
C ILE A 287 -6.73 3.66 7.08
N VAL A 288 -7.93 3.63 7.65
CA VAL A 288 -9.10 2.90 7.15
C VAL A 288 -10.09 3.91 6.54
N LEU A 289 -10.51 3.66 5.30
CA LEU A 289 -11.49 4.49 4.61
C LEU A 289 -12.92 4.14 5.04
N LEU A 290 -13.49 4.96 5.94
CA LEU A 290 -14.82 4.78 6.50
C LEU A 290 -15.84 5.67 5.79
N ARG A 291 -17.11 5.27 5.79
CA ARG A 291 -18.18 6.10 5.23
C ARG A 291 -18.53 7.22 6.20
N ALA A 292 -18.55 8.46 5.71
CA ALA A 292 -18.89 9.63 6.50
C ALA A 292 -20.34 9.53 7.00
N SER A 293 -20.56 9.80 8.29
CA SER A 293 -21.87 9.74 8.93
C SER A 293 -21.89 10.58 10.21
N GLY A 294 -23.05 11.03 10.67
CA GLY A 294 -23.16 11.80 11.91
C GLY A 294 -22.77 13.28 11.78
N GLU A 295 -21.87 13.75 12.64
CA GLU A 295 -21.43 15.15 12.69
C GLU A 295 -20.65 15.54 11.41
N PRO A 296 -20.97 16.69 10.79
CA PRO A 296 -20.27 17.11 9.59
C PRO A 296 -18.85 17.58 9.92
N LEU A 297 -17.89 17.15 9.10
CA LEU A 297 -16.56 17.76 9.03
C LEU A 297 -16.53 18.85 7.95
N PRO A 298 -15.62 19.82 8.04
CA PRO A 298 -15.42 20.80 6.97
C PRO A 298 -15.20 20.09 5.62
N GLU A 299 -15.84 20.59 4.57
CA GLU A 299 -15.70 20.09 3.19
C GLU A 299 -14.22 20.00 2.76
N ALA A 300 -13.39 20.92 3.28
CA ALA A 300 -11.96 20.91 3.06
C ALA A 300 -11.24 19.67 3.62
N VAL A 301 -11.84 18.79 4.42
CA VAL A 301 -11.19 17.54 4.84
C VAL A 301 -11.13 16.55 3.67
N ALA A 302 -12.26 16.32 3.00
CA ALA A 302 -12.40 15.38 1.90
C ALA A 302 -13.37 15.93 0.83
N PRO A 303 -12.94 16.91 0.01
CA PRO A 303 -13.84 17.64 -0.89
C PRO A 303 -14.55 16.73 -1.90
N GLY A 304 -15.88 16.71 -1.84
CA GLY A 304 -16.77 15.96 -2.72
C GLY A 304 -16.72 14.43 -2.54
N LEU A 305 -16.12 13.92 -1.46
CA LEU A 305 -16.02 12.49 -1.18
C LEU A 305 -16.94 12.10 -0.01
N ASP A 306 -17.51 10.90 -0.09
CA ASP A 306 -18.39 10.32 0.92
C ASP A 306 -17.65 9.44 1.95
N ARG A 307 -16.34 9.26 1.76
CA ARG A 307 -15.45 8.49 2.64
C ARG A 307 -14.33 9.31 3.22
N ILE A 308 -13.99 9.01 4.47
CA ILE A 308 -12.97 9.71 5.26
C ILE A 308 -11.99 8.68 5.79
N GLY A 309 -10.70 8.97 5.63
CA GLY A 309 -9.64 8.09 6.15
C GLY A 309 -9.37 8.36 7.62
N PHE A 310 -9.66 7.38 8.49
CA PHE A 310 -9.36 7.45 9.92
C PHE A 310 -8.25 6.47 10.30
N MET A 311 -7.40 6.85 11.25
CA MET A 311 -6.50 5.94 11.97
C MET A 311 -6.57 6.19 13.47
N LEU A 312 -6.20 5.18 14.25
CA LEU A 312 -6.01 5.29 15.69
C LEU A 312 -4.57 5.71 16.04
N PRO A 313 -4.34 6.23 17.27
CA PRO A 313 -2.99 6.51 17.73
C PRO A 313 -2.23 5.20 17.81
N HIS A 314 -1.05 5.14 17.20
CA HIS A 314 -0.26 3.89 17.09
C HIS A 314 1.06 3.94 17.85
N THR A 315 1.41 5.08 18.48
CA THR A 315 2.60 5.21 19.34
C THR A 315 2.22 5.82 20.69
N PRO A 316 3.03 5.63 21.75
CA PRO A 316 2.76 6.29 23.03
C PRO A 316 2.70 7.81 22.89
N LEU A 317 3.56 8.41 22.06
CA LEU A 317 3.54 9.83 21.73
C LEU A 317 2.16 10.27 21.22
N HIS A 318 1.57 9.56 20.26
CA HIS A 318 0.25 9.90 19.72
C HIS A 318 -0.88 9.73 20.76
N HIS A 319 -0.83 8.69 21.59
CA HIS A 319 -1.82 8.51 22.66
C HIS A 319 -1.76 9.62 23.71
N LEU A 320 -0.55 10.07 24.07
CA LEU A 320 -0.36 11.17 25.01
C LEU A 320 -0.83 12.49 24.41
N LEU A 321 -0.45 12.78 23.16
CA LEU A 321 -0.84 13.96 22.40
C LEU A 321 -2.37 14.11 22.31
N LEU A 322 -3.07 13.02 21.98
CA LEU A 322 -4.52 13.03 21.74
C LEU A 322 -5.35 12.71 22.98
N ARG A 323 -4.74 12.50 24.16
CA ARG A 323 -5.43 12.11 25.39
C ARG A 323 -6.64 12.98 25.72
N ARG A 324 -6.51 14.31 25.55
CA ARG A 324 -7.56 15.30 25.83
C ARG A 324 -8.40 15.65 24.60
N MET A 325 -8.04 15.16 23.43
CA MET A 325 -8.68 15.50 22.17
C MET A 325 -9.99 14.73 22.01
N LYS A 326 -11.12 15.45 21.90
CA LYS A 326 -12.46 14.89 21.69
C LYS A 326 -12.96 15.01 20.25
N ARG A 327 -12.05 15.29 19.32
CA ARG A 327 -12.33 15.57 17.90
C ARG A 327 -11.19 15.05 17.04
N PRO A 328 -11.44 14.74 15.76
CA PRO A 328 -10.40 14.29 14.87
C PRO A 328 -9.34 15.36 14.61
N VAL A 329 -8.12 14.89 14.37
CA VAL A 329 -6.97 15.71 14.00
C VAL A 329 -6.53 15.29 12.61
N VAL A 330 -6.38 16.24 11.69
CA VAL A 330 -5.73 15.97 10.40
C VAL A 330 -4.34 15.43 10.68
N MET A 331 -3.95 14.34 10.02
CA MET A 331 -2.62 13.77 10.12
C MET A 331 -2.13 13.44 8.71
N THR A 332 -1.50 14.42 8.06
CA THR A 332 -0.98 14.28 6.70
C THR A 332 0.54 14.24 6.71
N SER A 333 1.17 13.64 5.70
CA SER A 333 2.63 13.57 5.61
C SER A 333 3.29 14.95 5.68
N GLY A 334 4.43 15.05 6.37
CA GLY A 334 5.18 16.28 6.62
C GLY A 334 6.08 16.62 5.45
N ASN A 335 5.48 17.17 4.39
CA ASN A 335 6.17 17.57 3.16
C ASN A 335 5.34 18.57 2.34
N LEU A 336 5.99 19.25 1.41
CA LEU A 336 5.31 19.92 0.30
C LEU A 336 4.68 18.88 -0.64
N SER A 337 3.46 19.11 -1.11
CA SER A 337 2.72 18.14 -1.96
C SER A 337 3.57 17.62 -3.12
N GLY A 338 3.61 16.30 -3.30
CA GLY A 338 4.37 15.61 -4.35
C GLY A 338 5.70 15.01 -3.89
N ARG A 339 6.27 15.48 -2.77
CA ARG A 339 7.56 15.00 -2.25
C ARG A 339 7.44 13.89 -1.20
N PRO A 340 8.51 13.14 -0.91
CA PRO A 340 8.59 12.27 0.26
C PRO A 340 8.47 13.04 1.58
N GLN A 341 8.01 12.38 2.64
CA GLN A 341 7.94 12.99 3.97
C GLN A 341 9.33 13.25 4.58
N CYS A 342 9.48 14.36 5.30
CA CYS A 342 10.69 14.64 6.08
C CYS A 342 10.92 13.51 7.11
N THR A 343 12.19 13.15 7.35
CA THR A 343 12.57 12.15 8.36
C THR A 343 13.54 12.69 9.40
N THR A 344 14.30 13.73 9.06
CA THR A 344 15.25 14.40 9.97
C THR A 344 14.67 15.68 10.57
N ASN A 345 15.21 16.09 11.72
CA ASN A 345 14.79 17.34 12.36
C ASN A 345 15.22 18.55 11.51
N GLU A 346 16.36 18.43 10.84
CA GLU A 346 16.96 19.44 9.96
C GLU A 346 16.09 19.67 8.72
N GLN A 347 15.62 18.60 8.08
CA GLN A 347 14.64 18.70 6.98
C GLN A 347 13.34 19.35 7.46
N ALA A 348 12.83 18.95 8.63
CA ALA A 348 11.60 19.56 9.16
C ALA A 348 11.74 21.07 9.38
N ARG A 349 12.88 21.54 9.89
CA ARG A 349 13.18 22.97 10.02
C ARG A 349 13.22 23.67 8.66
N ALA A 350 13.95 23.09 7.70
CA ALA A 350 14.17 23.71 6.40
C ALA A 350 12.91 23.72 5.51
N GLU A 351 12.08 22.68 5.59
CA GLU A 351 11.00 22.46 4.63
C GLU A 351 9.59 22.74 5.19
N LEU A 352 9.40 22.68 6.51
CA LEU A 352 8.06 22.79 7.12
C LEU A 352 7.78 24.15 7.77
N GLU A 353 8.78 25.04 7.89
CA GLU A 353 8.60 26.39 8.45
C GLU A 353 7.50 27.19 7.73
N GLY A 354 7.41 27.06 6.40
CA GLY A 354 6.36 27.72 5.61
C GLY A 354 4.95 27.13 5.78
N ILE A 355 4.81 26.05 6.55
CA ILE A 355 3.55 25.30 6.70
C ILE A 355 3.09 25.29 8.16
N ALA A 356 3.94 24.85 9.08
CA ALA A 356 3.65 24.73 10.51
C ALA A 356 4.44 25.76 11.32
N GLU A 357 3.81 26.28 12.38
CA GLU A 357 4.45 27.24 13.29
C GLU A 357 5.29 26.54 14.37
N PHE A 358 4.88 25.32 14.73
CA PHE A 358 5.51 24.54 15.78
C PHE A 358 5.84 23.14 15.28
N ALA A 359 6.89 22.54 15.85
CA ALA A 359 7.27 21.17 15.61
C ALA A 359 7.44 20.42 16.95
N LEU A 360 6.74 19.31 17.13
CA LEU A 360 7.04 18.32 18.15
C LEU A 360 8.11 17.36 17.61
N MET A 361 9.35 17.55 18.06
CA MET A 361 10.52 16.80 17.62
C MET A 361 10.97 15.76 18.65
N HIS A 362 11.87 14.88 18.23
CA HIS A 362 12.61 14.00 19.14
C HIS A 362 13.98 13.60 18.58
N ASP A 363 14.85 13.13 19.47
CA ASP A 363 16.25 12.77 19.21
C ASP A 363 16.44 11.32 18.77
N ARG A 364 15.39 10.48 18.78
CA ARG A 364 15.44 9.19 18.05
C ARG A 364 15.44 9.43 16.54
N HIS A 365 16.47 8.96 15.84
CA HIS A 365 16.53 9.04 14.39
C HIS A 365 15.54 8.04 13.75
N ILE A 366 15.03 8.40 12.57
CA ILE A 366 14.24 7.53 11.70
C ILE A 366 15.22 7.04 10.63
N ALA A 367 15.55 5.76 10.64
CA ALA A 367 16.47 5.18 9.67
C ALA A 367 15.79 5.05 8.31
N ASN A 368 14.57 4.50 8.31
CA ASN A 368 13.86 4.15 7.10
C ASN A 368 12.53 4.89 7.04
N ARG A 369 12.35 5.67 5.97
CA ARG A 369 11.09 6.39 5.71
C ARG A 369 10.00 5.38 5.46
N ILE A 370 8.87 5.52 6.14
CA ILE A 370 7.71 4.69 5.88
C ILE A 370 6.42 5.51 6.08
N ASP A 371 5.62 5.61 5.02
CA ASP A 371 4.32 6.29 5.04
C ASP A 371 3.27 5.44 5.78
N ASP A 372 2.16 6.05 6.18
CA ASP A 372 1.01 5.31 6.69
C ASP A 372 0.35 4.48 5.58
N SER A 373 0.07 3.21 5.88
CA SER A 373 -0.72 2.34 5.02
C SER A 373 -2.17 2.82 4.94
N VAL A 374 -2.83 2.57 3.80
CA VAL A 374 -4.24 2.90 3.58
C VAL A 374 -4.97 1.65 3.15
N ALA A 375 -6.11 1.38 3.78
CA ALA A 375 -6.91 0.20 3.57
C ALA A 375 -8.41 0.51 3.56
N ARG A 376 -9.18 -0.41 2.99
CA ARG A 376 -10.65 -0.43 3.04
C ARG A 376 -11.12 -1.87 3.23
N VAL A 377 -12.28 -2.07 3.84
CA VAL A 377 -12.93 -3.38 3.89
C VAL A 377 -13.99 -3.42 2.79
N ASP A 378 -13.83 -4.31 1.82
CA ASP A 378 -14.79 -4.54 0.74
C ASP A 378 -15.13 -6.03 0.68
N LEU A 379 -16.42 -6.36 0.60
CA LEU A 379 -16.90 -7.75 0.58
C LEU A 379 -16.33 -8.61 1.72
N GLY A 380 -16.27 -8.04 2.93
CA GLY A 380 -15.79 -8.73 4.13
C GLY A 380 -14.28 -9.02 4.15
N ARG A 381 -13.50 -8.41 3.25
CA ARG A 381 -12.04 -8.58 3.17
C ARG A 381 -11.32 -7.24 3.20
N VAL A 382 -10.19 -7.19 3.90
CA VAL A 382 -9.29 -6.04 3.90
C VAL A 382 -8.62 -5.93 2.52
N ARG A 383 -8.63 -4.73 1.95
CA ARG A 383 -7.97 -4.39 0.69
C ARG A 383 -7.02 -3.22 0.90
N LEU A 384 -5.74 -3.45 0.69
CA LEU A 384 -4.76 -2.36 0.75
C LEU A 384 -4.88 -1.49 -0.50
N LEU A 385 -4.98 -0.19 -0.28
CA LEU A 385 -4.89 0.85 -1.31
C LEU A 385 -3.47 1.42 -1.37
N ARG A 386 -2.75 1.32 -0.24
CA ARG A 386 -1.33 1.63 -0.07
C ARG A 386 -0.73 0.69 0.96
N ARG A 387 0.30 -0.06 0.56
CA ARG A 387 1.10 -0.93 1.45
C ARG A 387 2.35 -0.18 1.92
N ALA A 388 2.42 0.14 3.21
CA ALA A 388 3.56 0.82 3.84
C ALA A 388 3.66 0.40 5.32
N ARG A 389 3.57 1.33 6.29
CA ARG A 389 3.72 1.04 7.73
C ARG A 389 2.81 -0.09 8.21
N GLY A 390 3.34 -0.99 9.04
CA GLY A 390 2.65 -2.19 9.53
C GLY A 390 2.75 -3.40 8.60
N TYR A 391 2.90 -3.17 7.29
CA TYR A 391 2.91 -4.23 6.29
C TYR A 391 4.28 -4.43 5.67
N ALA A 392 4.92 -3.39 5.14
CA ALA A 392 6.27 -3.47 4.61
C ALA A 392 7.29 -3.55 5.77
N PRO A 393 8.36 -4.35 5.66
CA PRO A 393 8.79 -5.17 4.51
C PRO A 393 8.39 -6.65 4.64
N ARG A 394 7.21 -6.98 5.18
CA ARG A 394 6.77 -8.39 5.34
C ARG A 394 6.73 -9.08 3.97
N ALA A 395 7.35 -10.26 3.88
CA ALA A 395 7.36 -11.07 2.68
C ALA A 395 5.99 -11.65 2.32
N ILE A 396 5.83 -11.98 1.04
CA ILE A 396 4.70 -12.72 0.47
C ILE A 396 5.27 -14.00 -0.12
N ASP A 397 4.79 -15.16 0.34
CA ASP A 397 5.19 -16.44 -0.21
C ASP A 397 4.76 -16.52 -1.68
N LEU A 398 5.66 -16.96 -2.54
CA LEU A 398 5.32 -17.26 -3.91
C LEU A 398 4.49 -18.56 -3.98
N PRO A 399 3.58 -18.67 -4.96
CA PRO A 399 2.79 -19.88 -5.15
C PRO A 399 3.64 -21.13 -5.41
N THR A 400 3.01 -22.29 -5.26
CA THR A 400 3.64 -23.57 -5.59
C THR A 400 4.08 -23.62 -7.06
N GLY A 401 5.22 -24.28 -7.30
CA GLY A 401 5.82 -24.44 -8.64
C GLY A 401 6.89 -23.40 -8.98
N PHE A 402 6.94 -22.25 -8.30
CA PHE A 402 8.02 -21.27 -8.50
C PHE A 402 9.38 -21.80 -7.99
N PRO A 403 10.48 -21.59 -8.74
CA PRO A 403 11.82 -21.94 -8.29
C PRO A 403 12.22 -21.09 -7.06
N ARG A 404 12.89 -21.71 -6.10
CA ARG A 404 13.34 -21.04 -4.86
C ARG A 404 14.76 -20.49 -4.94
N ASP A 405 15.54 -20.98 -5.89
CA ASP A 405 16.94 -20.64 -6.14
C ASP A 405 17.12 -19.43 -7.08
N ILE A 406 16.07 -19.01 -7.78
CA ILE A 406 16.09 -17.82 -8.63
C ILE A 406 15.74 -16.58 -7.80
N SER A 407 16.61 -15.58 -7.90
CA SER A 407 16.43 -14.29 -7.25
C SER A 407 16.13 -13.19 -8.28
N ILE A 408 15.14 -12.33 -8.02
CA ILE A 408 14.72 -11.25 -8.95
C ILE A 408 14.67 -9.92 -8.23
N LEU A 409 15.00 -8.85 -8.94
CA LEU A 409 14.66 -7.48 -8.54
C LEU A 409 13.66 -6.90 -9.55
N ALA A 410 12.47 -6.53 -9.11
CA ALA A 410 11.48 -5.88 -9.95
C ALA A 410 11.32 -4.40 -9.56
N MET A 411 11.36 -3.52 -10.55
CA MET A 411 11.45 -2.07 -10.33
C MET A 411 10.10 -1.37 -10.17
N GLY A 412 8.99 -2.05 -10.49
CA GLY A 412 7.64 -1.50 -10.42
C GLY A 412 7.32 -0.50 -11.52
N ALA A 413 6.27 0.29 -11.28
CA ALA A 413 5.78 1.33 -12.19
C ALA A 413 6.43 2.70 -11.93
N GLU A 414 5.99 3.72 -12.65
CA GLU A 414 6.36 5.12 -12.38
C GLU A 414 5.52 5.76 -11.28
N LEU A 415 4.20 5.54 -11.32
CA LEU A 415 3.26 6.07 -10.33
C LEU A 415 3.08 5.11 -9.16
N LYS A 416 2.90 5.69 -7.95
CA LYS A 416 2.71 4.96 -6.69
C LYS A 416 3.73 3.82 -6.47
N ASN A 417 4.94 4.00 -6.99
CA ASN A 417 5.99 2.99 -7.10
C ASN A 417 6.20 2.20 -5.81
N SER A 418 6.43 0.91 -5.98
CA SER A 418 7.07 0.00 -5.06
C SER A 418 8.01 -0.90 -5.89
N PHE A 419 9.12 -1.33 -5.31
CA PHE A 419 10.00 -2.34 -5.92
C PHE A 419 9.90 -3.65 -5.15
N CYS A 420 10.25 -4.77 -5.77
CA CYS A 420 10.11 -6.11 -5.18
C CYS A 420 11.41 -6.91 -5.30
N LEU A 421 11.86 -7.48 -4.19
CA LEU A 421 12.97 -8.43 -4.16
C LEU A 421 12.40 -9.82 -3.99
N VAL A 422 12.79 -10.77 -4.84
CA VAL A 422 12.44 -12.17 -4.66
C VAL A 422 13.66 -12.99 -4.32
N ARG A 423 13.58 -13.82 -3.28
CA ARG A 423 14.59 -14.81 -2.92
C ARG A 423 13.96 -15.95 -2.12
N ASP A 424 14.51 -17.16 -2.17
CA ASP A 424 14.07 -18.32 -1.37
C ASP A 424 12.57 -18.70 -1.51
N GLY A 425 11.93 -18.27 -2.61
CA GLY A 425 10.48 -18.42 -2.81
C GLY A 425 9.62 -17.37 -2.11
N GLU A 426 10.21 -16.27 -1.62
CA GLU A 426 9.53 -15.16 -0.96
C GLU A 426 9.71 -13.85 -1.74
N ALA A 427 8.63 -13.09 -1.88
CA ALA A 427 8.61 -11.76 -2.48
C ALA A 427 8.51 -10.67 -1.39
N VAL A 428 9.57 -9.87 -1.25
CA VAL A 428 9.66 -8.72 -0.35
C VAL A 428 9.35 -7.45 -1.14
N LEU A 429 8.10 -7.01 -1.07
CA LEU A 429 7.66 -5.74 -1.63
C LEU A 429 8.07 -4.57 -0.72
N SER A 430 8.64 -3.52 -1.29
CA SER A 430 9.01 -2.30 -0.59
C SER A 430 7.78 -1.60 0.01
N GLN A 431 8.02 -0.63 0.89
CA GLN A 431 7.01 0.36 1.21
C GLN A 431 6.65 1.19 -0.02
N HIS A 432 5.49 1.86 0.02
CA HIS A 432 5.11 2.86 -0.97
C HIS A 432 6.18 3.96 -1.08
N MET A 433 6.74 4.11 -2.27
CA MET A 433 7.78 5.09 -2.55
C MET A 433 7.20 6.42 -3.03
N GLY A 434 6.20 6.38 -3.92
CA GLY A 434 5.52 7.58 -4.40
C GLY A 434 5.55 7.69 -5.92
N ASP A 435 5.64 8.91 -6.43
CA ASP A 435 5.69 9.20 -7.87
C ASP A 435 7.14 9.50 -8.27
N LEU A 436 7.70 8.73 -9.19
CA LEU A 436 9.11 8.84 -9.57
C LEU A 436 9.42 10.12 -10.36
N GLU A 437 8.42 10.83 -10.93
CA GLU A 437 8.67 12.12 -11.61
C GLU A 437 9.23 13.20 -10.67
N ASP A 438 9.07 13.05 -9.35
CA ASP A 438 9.70 13.90 -8.34
C ASP A 438 11.11 13.40 -8.01
N ALA A 439 12.12 14.24 -8.28
CA ALA A 439 13.52 13.89 -8.07
C ALA A 439 13.85 13.45 -6.63
N ALA A 440 13.22 14.05 -5.62
CA ALA A 440 13.43 13.63 -4.23
C ALA A 440 12.87 12.24 -3.96
N THR A 441 11.79 11.85 -4.65
CA THR A 441 11.24 10.49 -4.62
C THR A 441 12.17 9.50 -5.34
N GLU A 442 12.73 9.87 -6.50
CA GLU A 442 13.73 9.03 -7.18
C GLU A 442 14.96 8.77 -6.28
N ASP A 443 15.49 9.82 -5.63
CA ASP A 443 16.60 9.70 -4.68
C ASP A 443 16.25 8.79 -3.48
N ASP A 444 15.00 8.86 -3.01
CA ASP A 444 14.52 7.97 -1.95
C ASP A 444 14.40 6.52 -2.42
N VAL A 445 14.00 6.26 -3.67
CA VAL A 445 14.00 4.92 -4.25
C VAL A 445 15.40 4.35 -4.36
N ARG A 446 16.37 5.11 -4.88
CA ARG A 446 17.78 4.67 -4.97
C ARG A 446 18.33 4.29 -3.60
N ARG A 447 18.14 5.14 -2.59
CA ARG A 447 18.57 4.84 -1.20
C ARG A 447 17.89 3.59 -0.62
N ASN A 448 16.59 3.39 -0.88
CA ASN A 448 15.87 2.23 -0.36
C ASN A 448 16.22 0.94 -1.12
N LEU A 449 16.54 1.00 -2.42
CA LEU A 449 17.05 -0.16 -3.16
C LEU A 449 18.39 -0.62 -2.58
N ASP A 450 19.31 0.32 -2.31
CA ASP A 450 20.59 0.01 -1.66
C ASP A 450 20.37 -0.61 -0.27
N LEU A 451 19.48 0.00 0.53
CA LEU A 451 19.12 -0.49 1.85
C LEU A 451 18.57 -1.93 1.77
N TYR A 452 17.57 -2.20 0.92
CA TYR A 452 16.96 -3.52 0.82
C TYR A 452 17.97 -4.55 0.29
N THR A 453 18.81 -4.17 -0.67
CA THR A 453 19.87 -5.04 -1.19
C THR A 453 20.85 -5.44 -0.09
N GLN A 454 21.26 -4.48 0.75
CA GLN A 454 22.15 -4.74 1.89
C GLN A 454 21.47 -5.51 3.02
N LEU A 455 20.22 -5.16 3.36
CA LEU A 455 19.46 -5.85 4.40
C LEU A 455 19.29 -7.31 4.03
N TYR A 456 18.89 -7.61 2.80
CA TYR A 456 18.58 -8.98 2.36
C TYR A 456 19.75 -9.75 1.75
N ASP A 457 20.96 -9.16 1.69
CA ASP A 457 22.12 -9.74 0.98
C ASP A 457 21.71 -10.19 -0.45
N HIS A 458 20.96 -9.33 -1.14
CA HIS A 458 20.23 -9.69 -2.35
C HIS A 458 21.10 -9.58 -3.59
N GLN A 459 21.24 -10.67 -4.33
CA GLN A 459 21.95 -10.71 -5.61
C GLN A 459 20.98 -11.21 -6.68
N PRO A 460 20.29 -10.31 -7.40
CA PRO A 460 19.30 -10.74 -8.39
C PRO A 460 19.98 -11.42 -9.58
N ALA A 461 19.40 -12.50 -10.06
CA ALA A 461 19.76 -13.17 -11.30
C ALA A 461 19.31 -12.36 -12.53
N ALA A 462 18.21 -11.62 -12.41
CA ALA A 462 17.69 -10.71 -13.44
C ALA A 462 16.93 -9.53 -12.83
N ILE A 463 16.72 -8.50 -13.64
CA ILE A 463 15.94 -7.32 -13.28
C ILE A 463 14.67 -7.26 -14.11
N ALA A 464 13.53 -7.19 -13.45
CA ALA A 464 12.23 -7.01 -14.11
C ALA A 464 11.86 -5.52 -14.13
N VAL A 465 11.42 -5.04 -15.30
CA VAL A 465 11.01 -3.65 -15.52
C VAL A 465 9.68 -3.59 -16.26
N ASP A 466 8.98 -2.46 -16.19
CA ASP A 466 7.82 -2.23 -17.04
C ASP A 466 8.27 -2.15 -18.52
N ALA A 467 7.43 -2.64 -19.43
CA ALA A 467 7.66 -2.52 -20.86
C ALA A 467 7.73 -1.07 -21.35
N HIS A 468 7.21 -0.09 -20.60
CA HIS A 468 7.33 1.33 -20.92
C HIS A 468 8.81 1.79 -20.87
N PRO A 469 9.42 2.15 -22.01
CA PRO A 469 10.86 2.40 -22.08
C PRO A 469 11.28 3.69 -21.37
N GLU A 470 10.36 4.66 -21.25
CA GLU A 470 10.67 5.98 -20.72
C GLU A 470 10.46 6.13 -19.21
N TYR A 471 9.85 5.16 -18.53
CA TYR A 471 9.65 5.22 -17.08
C TYR A 471 10.99 5.31 -16.37
N LEU A 472 11.06 6.15 -15.33
CA LEU A 472 12.28 6.30 -14.53
C LEU A 472 12.65 4.98 -13.83
N SER A 473 11.66 4.18 -13.40
CA SER A 473 11.90 2.83 -12.87
C SER A 473 12.55 1.91 -13.90
N THR A 474 12.11 1.95 -15.16
CA THR A 474 12.66 1.14 -16.25
C THR A 474 14.08 1.57 -16.63
N LYS A 475 14.33 2.88 -16.73
CA LYS A 475 15.66 3.42 -17.00
C LYS A 475 16.63 3.05 -15.89
N HIS A 476 16.23 3.22 -14.63
CA HIS A 476 17.04 2.87 -13.49
C HIS A 476 17.29 1.35 -13.41
N GLY A 477 16.29 0.51 -13.66
CA GLY A 477 16.45 -0.94 -13.72
C GLY A 477 17.47 -1.40 -14.76
N ARG A 478 17.49 -0.77 -15.93
CA ARG A 478 18.50 -1.03 -16.97
C ARG A 478 19.89 -0.54 -16.57
N GLU A 479 19.97 0.59 -15.88
CA GLU A 479 21.23 1.16 -15.37
C GLU A 479 21.90 0.21 -14.37
N ILE A 480 21.15 -0.34 -13.40
CA ILE A 480 21.68 -1.20 -12.33
C ILE A 480 21.81 -2.68 -12.72
N ALA A 481 21.39 -3.04 -13.94
CA ALA A 481 21.46 -4.41 -14.42
C ALA A 481 22.88 -4.96 -14.40
N ASP A 482 23.90 -4.12 -14.67
CA ASP A 482 25.33 -4.48 -14.58
C ASP A 482 25.65 -5.81 -15.29
N GLY A 483 25.15 -5.95 -16.53
CA GLY A 483 25.32 -7.14 -17.37
C GLY A 483 24.33 -8.28 -17.11
N ARG A 484 23.45 -8.16 -16.09
CA ARG A 484 22.36 -9.12 -15.85
C ARG A 484 21.23 -8.96 -16.88
N PRO A 485 20.47 -10.02 -17.18
CA PRO A 485 19.28 -9.92 -18.02
C PRO A 485 18.26 -8.92 -17.47
N VAL A 486 17.69 -8.11 -18.36
CA VAL A 486 16.57 -7.23 -18.07
C VAL A 486 15.33 -7.77 -18.76
N ILE A 487 14.31 -8.13 -17.99
CA ILE A 487 13.06 -8.71 -18.47
C ILE A 487 12.00 -7.62 -18.45
N ALA A 488 11.57 -7.19 -19.63
CA ALA A 488 10.47 -6.25 -19.78
C ALA A 488 9.14 -6.99 -19.64
N VAL A 489 8.31 -6.57 -18.70
CA VAL A 489 7.00 -7.17 -18.43
C VAL A 489 5.91 -6.16 -18.77
N GLN A 490 4.89 -6.62 -19.50
CA GLN A 490 3.78 -5.76 -19.88
C GLN A 490 2.95 -5.36 -18.65
N HIS A 491 2.56 -4.09 -18.58
CA HIS A 491 1.94 -3.48 -17.41
C HIS A 491 0.67 -4.19 -16.92
N HIS A 492 -0.28 -4.47 -17.82
CA HIS A 492 -1.55 -5.09 -17.45
C HIS A 492 -1.40 -6.57 -17.13
N HIS A 493 -0.47 -7.26 -17.78
CA HIS A 493 -0.07 -8.62 -17.43
C HIS A 493 0.53 -8.67 -16.03
N ALA A 494 1.38 -7.70 -15.65
CA ALA A 494 1.92 -7.58 -14.30
C ALA A 494 0.81 -7.35 -13.25
N HIS A 495 -0.19 -6.49 -13.53
CA HIS A 495 -1.36 -6.33 -12.64
C HIS A 495 -2.06 -7.67 -12.37
N ILE A 496 -2.35 -8.44 -13.42
CA ILE A 496 -2.99 -9.75 -13.27
C ILE A 496 -2.07 -10.74 -12.54
N ALA A 497 -0.80 -10.82 -12.93
CA ALA A 497 0.17 -11.71 -12.30
C ALA A 497 0.34 -11.42 -10.80
N ALA A 498 0.30 -10.16 -10.38
CA ALA A 498 0.32 -9.77 -8.97
C ALA A 498 -0.90 -10.33 -8.23
N CYS A 499 -2.09 -10.25 -8.83
CA CYS A 499 -3.33 -10.81 -8.29
C CYS A 499 -3.25 -12.34 -8.14
N LEU A 500 -2.72 -13.03 -9.15
CA LEU A 500 -2.53 -14.48 -9.12
C LEU A 500 -1.56 -14.89 -8.00
N ALA A 501 -0.43 -14.17 -7.89
CA ALA A 501 0.62 -14.47 -6.93
C ALA A 501 0.13 -14.33 -5.49
N GLU A 502 -0.55 -13.22 -5.15
CA GLU A 502 -1.03 -13.03 -3.79
C GLU A 502 -2.18 -13.98 -3.40
N ASN A 503 -2.92 -14.51 -4.38
CA ASN A 503 -3.98 -15.50 -4.18
C ASN A 503 -3.44 -16.95 -4.21
N GLY A 504 -2.12 -17.14 -4.24
CA GLY A 504 -1.49 -18.46 -4.12
C GLY A 504 -1.71 -19.36 -5.33
N ARG A 505 -2.00 -18.78 -6.50
CA ARG A 505 -2.27 -19.57 -7.70
C ARG A 505 -0.98 -20.17 -8.25
N SER A 506 -0.92 -21.50 -8.33
CA SER A 506 0.29 -22.24 -8.72
C SER A 506 0.83 -21.84 -10.09
N LEU A 507 2.14 -21.96 -10.28
CA LEU A 507 2.82 -21.69 -11.54
C LEU A 507 2.19 -22.49 -12.70
N ASP A 508 1.85 -23.76 -12.49
CA ASP A 508 1.34 -24.66 -13.54
C ASP A 508 -0.20 -24.69 -13.64
N ALA A 509 -0.89 -23.75 -12.98
CA ALA A 509 -2.34 -23.65 -13.14
C ALA A 509 -2.71 -23.22 -14.57
N ALA A 510 -3.87 -23.68 -15.06
CA ALA A 510 -4.40 -23.29 -16.38
C ALA A 510 -4.50 -21.76 -16.55
N PRO A 511 -4.56 -21.18 -17.75
CA PRO A 511 -4.77 -19.73 -17.89
C PRO A 511 -6.08 -19.22 -17.27
N VAL A 512 -6.09 -17.98 -16.79
CA VAL A 512 -7.29 -17.27 -16.30
C VAL A 512 -7.80 -16.26 -17.33
N LEU A 513 -9.01 -15.75 -17.12
CA LEU A 513 -9.45 -14.48 -17.68
C LEU A 513 -9.02 -13.34 -16.74
N GLY A 514 -7.96 -12.63 -17.08
CA GLY A 514 -7.54 -11.40 -16.39
C GLY A 514 -8.32 -10.19 -16.90
N ILE A 515 -8.98 -9.46 -16.00
CA ILE A 515 -9.64 -8.20 -16.31
C ILE A 515 -8.81 -7.08 -15.65
N ALA A 516 -8.15 -6.28 -16.47
CA ALA A 516 -7.26 -5.20 -16.05
C ALA A 516 -7.88 -3.84 -16.38
N LEU A 517 -8.50 -3.19 -15.39
CA LEU A 517 -9.13 -1.87 -15.53
C LEU A 517 -8.30 -0.81 -14.83
N ASP A 518 -7.70 0.10 -15.59
CA ASP A 518 -6.72 1.04 -15.08
C ASP A 518 -6.71 2.40 -15.83
N GLY A 519 -5.85 3.31 -15.37
CA GLY A 519 -5.64 4.62 -15.95
C GLY A 519 -4.75 4.60 -17.20
N LEU A 520 -3.55 4.04 -17.12
CA LEU A 520 -2.57 4.11 -18.20
C LEU A 520 -1.55 2.98 -18.08
N GLY A 521 -1.35 2.23 -19.16
CA GLY A 521 -0.17 1.40 -19.35
C GLY A 521 0.14 1.24 -20.83
N LEU A 522 1.42 1.12 -21.19
CA LEU A 522 1.82 0.96 -22.58
C LEU A 522 1.38 -0.41 -23.11
N GLY A 523 0.66 -0.40 -24.22
CA GLY A 523 0.29 -1.60 -24.96
C GLY A 523 1.35 -2.03 -25.96
N ASP A 524 1.34 -3.32 -26.31
CA ASP A 524 2.28 -3.88 -27.30
C ASP A 524 2.09 -3.30 -28.71
N ASP A 525 0.90 -2.75 -28.97
CA ASP A 525 0.55 -2.07 -30.22
C ASP A 525 0.92 -0.57 -30.21
N GLY A 526 1.63 -0.10 -29.19
CA GLY A 526 2.00 1.30 -29.01
C GLY A 526 0.84 2.22 -28.59
N THR A 527 -0.35 1.65 -28.35
CA THR A 527 -1.49 2.40 -27.80
C THR A 527 -1.47 2.38 -26.26
N ILE A 528 -2.31 3.19 -25.64
CA ILE A 528 -2.42 3.25 -24.18
C ILE A 528 -3.55 2.35 -23.70
N TRP A 529 -3.20 1.26 -23.04
CA TRP A 529 -4.16 0.33 -22.46
C TRP A 529 -4.67 0.82 -21.10
N GLY A 530 -5.77 0.23 -20.64
CA GLY A 530 -6.36 0.48 -19.32
C GLY A 530 -7.77 -0.10 -19.16
N GLY A 531 -8.20 -0.98 -20.06
CA GLY A 531 -9.53 -1.56 -20.04
C GLY A 531 -9.50 -2.89 -20.77
N GLU A 532 -8.66 -3.81 -20.31
CA GLU A 532 -8.24 -4.99 -21.06
C GLU A 532 -8.81 -6.29 -20.48
N PHE A 533 -9.11 -7.23 -21.37
CA PHE A 533 -9.47 -8.60 -21.05
C PHE A 533 -8.40 -9.51 -21.64
N LEU A 534 -7.64 -10.19 -20.78
CA LEU A 534 -6.47 -11.00 -21.13
C LEU A 534 -6.74 -12.46 -20.77
N ILE A 535 -6.47 -13.39 -21.67
CA ILE A 535 -6.35 -14.81 -21.30
C ILE A 535 -4.89 -15.04 -20.97
N CYS A 536 -4.55 -15.31 -19.71
CA CYS A 536 -3.16 -15.24 -19.25
C CYS A 536 -2.84 -16.16 -18.07
N ASP A 537 -1.55 -16.44 -17.92
CA ASP A 537 -0.91 -17.06 -16.75
C ASP A 537 0.37 -16.25 -16.41
N TYR A 538 1.33 -16.82 -15.69
CA TYR A 538 2.58 -16.11 -15.39
C TYR A 538 3.56 -16.04 -16.57
N ARG A 539 3.41 -16.89 -17.59
CA ARG A 539 4.35 -17.03 -18.71
C ARG A 539 3.93 -16.20 -19.91
N GLY A 540 2.63 -16.00 -20.09
CA GLY A 540 2.15 -15.20 -21.22
C GLY A 540 0.71 -14.77 -21.10
N TYR A 541 0.30 -13.98 -22.08
CA TYR A 541 -1.07 -13.52 -22.22
C TYR A 541 -1.46 -13.37 -23.68
N ARG A 542 -2.77 -13.42 -23.92
CA ARG A 542 -3.40 -13.02 -25.18
C ARG A 542 -4.51 -12.03 -24.89
N ARG A 543 -4.47 -10.87 -25.56
CA ARG A 543 -5.56 -9.89 -25.53
C ARG A 543 -6.81 -10.51 -26.17
N ALA A 544 -7.87 -10.67 -25.38
CA ALA A 544 -9.11 -11.34 -25.76
C ALA A 544 -10.31 -10.38 -25.85
N GLY A 545 -10.20 -9.20 -25.25
CA GLY A 545 -11.16 -8.11 -25.42
C GLY A 545 -10.60 -6.80 -24.87
N MET A 546 -11.29 -5.69 -25.13
CA MET A 546 -10.88 -4.37 -24.66
C MET A 546 -12.06 -3.40 -24.53
N LEU A 547 -11.88 -2.26 -23.87
CA LEU A 547 -12.73 -1.09 -24.09
C LEU A 547 -12.37 -0.46 -25.45
N LYS A 548 -13.34 0.17 -26.12
CA LYS A 548 -13.08 0.85 -27.40
C LYS A 548 -11.95 1.89 -27.24
N PRO A 549 -10.88 1.83 -28.06
CA PRO A 549 -9.86 2.85 -28.07
C PRO A 549 -10.43 4.21 -28.51
N VAL A 550 -10.20 5.25 -27.70
CA VAL A 550 -10.58 6.64 -27.97
C VAL A 550 -9.34 7.53 -27.84
N ALA A 551 -9.27 8.57 -28.67
CA ALA A 551 -8.14 9.50 -28.67
C ALA A 551 -7.97 10.23 -27.32
N LEU A 552 -6.72 10.42 -26.88
CA LEU A 552 -6.34 11.24 -25.74
C LEU A 552 -5.69 12.56 -26.19
N PRO A 553 -6.49 13.58 -26.58
CA PRO A 553 -5.94 14.79 -27.19
C PRO A 553 -5.11 15.60 -26.19
N GLY A 554 -3.80 15.59 -26.39
CA GLY A 554 -2.79 16.22 -25.55
C GLY A 554 -2.10 15.26 -24.59
N GLY A 555 -2.31 13.95 -24.72
CA GLY A 555 -1.70 12.92 -23.86
C GLY A 555 -1.99 13.20 -22.38
N THR A 556 -0.95 13.52 -21.60
CA THR A 556 -1.04 13.90 -20.19
C THR A 556 -2.01 15.06 -19.93
N ALA A 557 -2.21 15.97 -20.88
CA ALA A 557 -3.21 17.04 -20.74
C ALA A 557 -4.64 16.47 -20.61
N ALA A 558 -4.97 15.39 -21.31
CA ALA A 558 -6.27 14.74 -21.21
C ALA A 558 -6.46 14.03 -19.85
N ILE A 559 -5.38 13.54 -19.24
CA ILE A 559 -5.42 13.00 -17.86
C ILE A 559 -5.73 14.13 -16.87
N ARG A 560 -5.11 15.30 -17.05
CA ARG A 560 -5.28 16.45 -16.16
C ARG A 560 -6.58 17.20 -16.40
N GLU A 561 -7.12 17.24 -17.61
CA GLU A 561 -8.28 18.06 -17.99
C GLU A 561 -9.42 17.17 -18.52
N PRO A 562 -10.33 16.67 -17.65
CA PRO A 562 -11.35 15.68 -18.00
C PRO A 562 -12.26 16.06 -19.17
N TRP A 563 -12.51 17.36 -19.39
CA TRP A 563 -13.29 17.83 -20.54
C TRP A 563 -12.74 17.37 -21.89
N ARG A 564 -11.42 17.13 -21.99
CA ARG A 564 -10.77 16.59 -23.21
C ARG A 564 -11.23 15.18 -23.51
N ASN A 565 -11.36 14.33 -22.49
CA ASN A 565 -11.87 12.97 -22.64
C ASN A 565 -13.36 13.02 -23.02
N ALA A 566 -14.16 13.84 -22.34
CA ALA A 566 -15.57 14.02 -22.71
C ALA A 566 -15.73 14.45 -24.18
N TYR A 567 -14.94 15.42 -24.64
CA TYR A 567 -14.95 15.85 -26.03
C TYR A 567 -14.56 14.72 -26.98
N ALA A 568 -13.42 14.05 -26.75
CA ALA A 568 -12.95 12.97 -27.62
C ALA A 568 -13.94 11.80 -27.71
N HIS A 569 -14.55 11.41 -26.58
CA HIS A 569 -15.56 10.36 -26.53
C HIS A 569 -16.85 10.74 -27.27
N LEU A 570 -17.32 11.98 -27.16
CA LEU A 570 -18.49 12.46 -27.92
C LEU A 570 -18.17 12.52 -29.42
N MET A 571 -17.00 13.05 -29.80
CA MET A 571 -16.61 13.18 -31.21
C MET A 571 -16.42 11.83 -31.89
N ALA A 572 -15.81 10.86 -31.19
CA ALA A 572 -15.61 9.51 -31.71
C ALA A 572 -16.91 8.74 -31.97
N GLN A 573 -18.04 9.21 -31.45
CA GLN A 573 -19.29 8.46 -31.40
C GLN A 573 -20.44 9.11 -32.18
N MET A 574 -20.55 10.43 -32.16
CA MET A 574 -21.61 11.16 -32.90
C MET A 574 -21.06 12.32 -33.75
N GLY A 575 -19.85 12.80 -33.45
CA GLY A 575 -19.27 13.98 -34.10
C GLY A 575 -19.97 15.29 -33.72
N TRP A 576 -19.36 16.41 -34.10
CA TRP A 576 -19.83 17.73 -33.67
C TRP A 576 -21.18 18.12 -34.28
N ALA A 577 -21.43 17.75 -35.55
CA ALA A 577 -22.65 18.12 -36.25
C ALA A 577 -23.89 17.47 -35.61
N GLU A 578 -23.84 16.17 -35.33
CA GLU A 578 -24.94 15.47 -34.64
C GLU A 578 -25.10 15.96 -33.20
N PHE A 579 -23.99 16.20 -32.49
CA PHE A 579 -24.02 16.73 -31.13
C PHE A 579 -24.69 18.11 -31.08
N ALA A 580 -24.32 19.02 -31.99
CA ALA A 580 -24.92 20.34 -32.11
C ALA A 580 -26.40 20.29 -32.49
N MET A 581 -26.77 19.43 -33.45
CA MET A 581 -28.15 19.32 -33.91
C MET A 581 -29.11 18.86 -32.81
N ASN A 582 -28.68 17.92 -31.96
CA ASN A 582 -29.56 17.28 -30.98
C ASN A 582 -29.44 17.85 -29.55
N PHE A 583 -28.33 18.53 -29.22
CA PHE A 583 -28.01 18.89 -27.83
C PHE A 583 -27.51 20.34 -27.66
N ALA A 584 -27.77 21.25 -28.61
CA ALA A 584 -27.34 22.65 -28.54
C ALA A 584 -27.80 23.39 -27.27
N ASP A 585 -28.95 23.01 -26.72
CA ASP A 585 -29.54 23.66 -25.55
C ASP A 585 -28.89 23.24 -24.21
N LEU A 586 -28.02 22.23 -24.21
CA LEU A 586 -27.35 21.78 -22.99
C LEU A 586 -26.26 22.77 -22.55
N PRO A 587 -26.12 23.06 -21.24
CA PRO A 587 -24.97 23.80 -20.72
C PRO A 587 -23.62 23.18 -21.10
N LEU A 588 -23.57 21.84 -21.21
CA LEU A 588 -22.42 21.10 -21.69
C LEU A 588 -22.00 21.52 -23.11
N PHE A 589 -22.96 21.72 -24.02
CA PHE A 589 -22.69 22.16 -25.38
C PHE A 589 -22.06 23.56 -25.39
N ALA A 590 -22.59 24.48 -24.58
CA ALA A 590 -22.02 25.83 -24.46
C ALA A 590 -20.57 25.79 -23.92
N ARG A 591 -20.29 24.97 -22.91
CA ARG A 591 -18.93 24.80 -22.36
C ARG A 591 -17.96 24.22 -23.39
N LEU A 592 -18.34 23.17 -24.11
CA LEU A 592 -17.50 22.58 -25.16
C LEU A 592 -17.31 23.54 -26.34
N SER A 593 -18.33 24.32 -26.69
CA SER A 593 -18.25 25.32 -27.75
C SER A 593 -17.24 26.42 -27.46
N ALA A 594 -17.03 26.74 -26.18
CA ALA A 594 -16.04 27.72 -25.72
C ALA A 594 -14.59 27.16 -25.67
N MET A 595 -14.41 25.84 -25.79
CA MET A 595 -13.10 25.20 -25.81
C MET A 595 -12.41 25.36 -27.18
N PRO A 596 -11.07 25.20 -27.27
CA PRO A 596 -10.32 25.30 -28.53
C PRO A 596 -10.53 24.08 -29.45
N ARG A 597 -11.79 23.82 -29.85
CA ARG A 597 -12.23 22.62 -30.58
C ARG A 597 -11.46 22.38 -31.86
N SER A 598 -11.24 23.41 -32.68
CA SER A 598 -10.50 23.28 -33.95
C SER A 598 -9.09 22.73 -33.74
N THR A 599 -8.44 23.07 -32.63
CA THR A 599 -7.12 22.54 -32.28
C THR A 599 -7.23 21.08 -31.86
N ILE A 600 -8.22 20.74 -31.02
CA ILE A 600 -8.45 19.36 -30.57
C ILE A 600 -8.82 18.43 -31.74
N ASP A 601 -9.68 18.89 -32.65
CA ASP A 601 -10.07 18.15 -33.86
C ASP A 601 -8.85 17.89 -34.75
N ALA A 602 -7.97 18.88 -34.92
CA ALA A 602 -6.73 18.71 -35.69
C ALA A 602 -5.76 17.71 -35.04
N MET A 603 -5.65 17.72 -33.70
CA MET A 603 -4.85 16.73 -32.96
C MET A 603 -5.40 15.31 -33.15
N ILE A 604 -6.71 15.13 -33.01
CA ILE A 604 -7.37 13.83 -33.19
C ILE A 604 -7.22 13.34 -34.63
N ALA A 605 -7.50 14.20 -35.62
CA ALA A 605 -7.45 13.84 -37.04
C ALA A 605 -6.02 13.48 -37.51
N SER A 606 -5.00 14.16 -36.99
CA SER A 606 -3.59 13.90 -37.34
C SER A 606 -2.93 12.82 -36.49
N GLY A 607 -3.53 12.43 -35.36
CA GLY A 607 -2.90 11.57 -34.35
C GLY A 607 -1.75 12.25 -33.56
N THR A 608 -1.47 13.53 -33.81
CA THR A 608 -0.35 14.24 -33.17
C THR A 608 -0.67 14.57 -31.72
N ASN A 609 0.17 14.11 -30.79
CA ASN A 609 -0.05 14.23 -29.34
C ASN A 609 -1.45 13.72 -28.93
N SER A 610 -2.00 12.74 -29.66
CA SER A 610 -3.35 12.25 -29.46
C SER A 610 -3.40 10.73 -29.58
N PRO A 611 -2.62 9.99 -28.76
CA PRO A 611 -2.59 8.54 -28.84
C PRO A 611 -3.99 7.96 -28.57
N LEU A 612 -4.27 6.81 -29.17
CA LEU A 612 -5.47 6.06 -28.85
C LEU A 612 -5.31 5.38 -27.49
N SER A 613 -6.41 5.34 -26.73
CA SER A 613 -6.45 4.68 -25.43
C SER A 613 -7.74 3.92 -25.17
N SER A 614 -7.61 2.70 -24.68
CA SER A 614 -8.70 1.86 -24.16
C SER A 614 -8.85 1.99 -22.64
N SER A 615 -8.42 3.11 -22.06
CA SER A 615 -8.41 3.30 -20.60
C SER A 615 -9.81 3.41 -19.98
N CYS A 616 -10.05 2.59 -18.95
CA CYS A 616 -11.22 2.70 -18.09
C CYS A 616 -11.19 3.99 -17.26
N GLY A 617 -10.02 4.40 -16.76
CA GLY A 617 -9.87 5.67 -16.05
C GLY A 617 -10.28 6.88 -16.90
N ARG A 618 -9.93 6.90 -18.19
CA ARG A 618 -10.31 7.98 -19.12
C ARG A 618 -11.81 7.94 -19.47
N LEU A 619 -12.40 6.74 -19.53
CA LEU A 619 -13.86 6.57 -19.65
C LEU A 619 -14.59 7.18 -18.45
N PHE A 620 -14.09 6.95 -17.23
CA PHE A 620 -14.60 7.58 -16.01
C PHE A 620 -14.43 9.10 -16.03
N ASP A 621 -13.25 9.61 -16.44
CA ASP A 621 -13.01 11.06 -16.56
C ASP A 621 -14.01 11.72 -17.53
N ALA A 622 -14.31 11.07 -18.66
CA ALA A 622 -15.32 11.54 -19.61
C ALA A 622 -16.72 11.59 -19.00
N ALA A 623 -17.15 10.51 -18.34
CA ALA A 623 -18.46 10.45 -17.68
C ALA A 623 -18.59 11.51 -16.57
N ALA A 624 -17.57 11.67 -15.74
CA ALA A 624 -17.50 12.67 -14.69
C ALA A 624 -17.62 14.10 -15.26
N ALA A 625 -16.87 14.41 -16.31
CA ALA A 625 -16.94 15.72 -16.96
C ALA A 625 -18.31 16.00 -17.59
N ILE A 626 -18.96 15.00 -18.21
CA ILE A 626 -20.34 15.13 -18.73
C ILE A 626 -21.32 15.44 -17.59
N CYS A 627 -21.15 14.80 -16.43
CA CYS A 627 -21.92 15.10 -15.21
C CYS A 627 -21.53 16.44 -14.53
N GLY A 628 -20.58 17.19 -15.08
CA GLY A 628 -20.12 18.47 -14.53
C GLY A 628 -19.11 18.35 -13.39
N LEU A 629 -18.56 17.16 -13.12
CA LEU A 629 -17.59 16.90 -12.08
C LEU A 629 -16.15 17.03 -12.62
N ALA A 630 -15.27 17.67 -11.85
CA ALA A 630 -13.84 17.83 -12.16
C ALA A 630 -13.53 18.34 -13.59
N TRP A 631 -14.41 19.18 -14.16
CA TRP A 631 -14.34 19.58 -15.57
C TRP A 631 -12.99 20.17 -16.01
N ASP A 632 -12.53 21.22 -15.31
CA ASP A 632 -11.40 22.04 -15.78
C ASP A 632 -10.08 21.30 -15.62
N ARG A 633 -9.81 20.82 -14.40
CA ARG A 633 -8.56 20.16 -14.06
C ARG A 633 -8.66 19.27 -12.83
N GLN A 634 -8.06 18.09 -12.90
CA GLN A 634 -7.80 17.21 -11.77
C GLN A 634 -6.56 17.70 -11.00
N GLU A 635 -6.68 17.78 -9.69
CA GLU A 635 -5.64 18.15 -8.73
C GLU A 635 -4.80 16.94 -8.28
N TYR A 636 -5.32 15.73 -8.48
CA TYR A 636 -4.65 14.48 -8.21
C TYR A 636 -5.22 13.38 -9.10
N GLU A 637 -4.42 12.33 -9.32
CA GLU A 637 -4.79 11.19 -10.14
C GLU A 637 -6.07 10.51 -9.62
N GLY A 638 -7.03 10.26 -10.53
CA GLY A 638 -8.29 9.56 -10.23
C GLY A 638 -9.37 10.43 -9.58
N GLN A 639 -9.15 11.74 -9.40
CA GLN A 639 -10.11 12.64 -8.74
C GLN A 639 -11.51 12.58 -9.38
N ALA A 640 -11.62 12.67 -10.70
CA ALA A 640 -12.90 12.71 -11.39
C ALA A 640 -13.67 11.38 -11.22
N ALA A 641 -12.97 10.25 -11.33
CA ALA A 641 -13.53 8.93 -11.07
C ALA A 641 -14.00 8.76 -9.61
N MET A 642 -13.22 9.24 -8.64
CA MET A 642 -13.58 9.20 -7.22
C MET A 642 -14.78 10.10 -6.90
N LEU A 643 -14.86 11.29 -7.49
CA LEU A 643 -16.02 12.18 -7.34
C LEU A 643 -17.28 11.59 -7.98
N LEU A 644 -17.15 10.92 -9.13
CA LEU A 644 -18.28 10.25 -9.75
C LEU A 644 -18.78 9.11 -8.86
N GLU A 645 -17.89 8.30 -8.28
CA GLU A 645 -18.27 7.25 -7.33
C GLU A 645 -18.95 7.84 -6.07
N ALA A 646 -18.37 8.87 -5.47
CA ALA A 646 -18.92 9.51 -4.28
C ALA A 646 -20.29 10.17 -4.51
N ALA A 647 -20.59 10.56 -5.76
CA ALA A 647 -21.87 11.15 -6.13
C ALA A 647 -23.02 10.15 -6.21
N ILE A 648 -22.75 8.84 -6.24
CA ILE A 648 -23.76 7.78 -6.48
C ILE A 648 -24.94 7.92 -5.52
N ASP A 649 -26.15 7.93 -6.07
CA ASP A 649 -27.37 7.76 -5.29
C ASP A 649 -27.56 6.26 -4.96
N PRO A 650 -27.52 5.86 -3.68
CA PRO A 650 -27.71 4.45 -3.30
C PRO A 650 -29.08 3.88 -3.68
N ALA A 651 -30.12 4.71 -3.80
CA ALA A 651 -31.44 4.24 -4.25
C ALA A 651 -31.40 3.87 -5.73
N ALA A 652 -30.71 4.66 -6.55
CA ALA A 652 -30.55 4.42 -7.98
C ALA A 652 -29.69 3.17 -8.30
N LEU A 653 -28.86 2.71 -7.36
CA LEU A 653 -28.16 1.43 -7.50
C LEU A 653 -29.10 0.22 -7.51
N ASN A 654 -30.29 0.35 -6.93
CA ASN A 654 -31.30 -0.71 -6.84
C ASN A 654 -32.43 -0.55 -7.87
N GLU A 655 -32.31 0.40 -8.80
CA GLU A 655 -33.25 0.55 -9.92
C GLU A 655 -33.27 -0.71 -10.79
N PRO A 656 -34.35 -0.96 -11.55
CA PRO A 656 -34.37 -1.98 -12.60
C PRO A 656 -33.16 -1.94 -13.54
N ASP A 657 -32.77 -3.11 -14.05
CA ASP A 657 -31.59 -3.30 -14.90
C ASP A 657 -31.68 -2.58 -16.24
N ASP A 658 -32.87 -2.39 -16.81
CA ASP A 658 -33.08 -1.66 -18.05
C ASP A 658 -32.76 -0.16 -17.95
N LEU A 659 -32.65 0.40 -16.73
CA LEU A 659 -32.23 1.78 -16.49
C LEU A 659 -30.71 1.96 -16.41
N ALA A 660 -29.93 0.88 -16.33
CA ALA A 660 -28.47 0.97 -16.43
C ALA A 660 -28.06 1.41 -17.83
N TYR A 661 -27.02 2.23 -17.96
CA TYR A 661 -26.64 2.75 -19.28
C TYR A 661 -26.13 1.63 -20.21
N PRO A 662 -26.58 1.62 -21.49
CA PRO A 662 -26.32 0.52 -22.39
C PRO A 662 -24.92 0.61 -23.01
N PHE A 663 -24.07 -0.35 -22.67
CA PHE A 663 -22.83 -0.63 -23.39
C PHE A 663 -23.06 -1.83 -24.32
N SER A 664 -22.60 -1.74 -25.57
CA SER A 664 -22.66 -2.86 -26.52
C SER A 664 -21.30 -3.55 -26.64
N ILE A 665 -21.31 -4.81 -27.10
CA ILE A 665 -20.09 -5.62 -27.31
C ILE A 665 -19.99 -6.07 -28.78
N PRO A 666 -19.73 -5.13 -29.72
CA PRO A 666 -19.43 -5.47 -31.11
C PRO A 666 -18.11 -6.24 -31.25
N LEU A 667 -17.88 -6.75 -32.46
CA LEU A 667 -16.62 -7.37 -32.87
C LEU A 667 -15.85 -6.41 -33.76
N LEU A 668 -14.54 -6.25 -33.49
CA LEU A 668 -13.67 -5.49 -34.36
C LEU A 668 -13.51 -6.23 -35.71
N GLY A 669 -13.81 -5.53 -36.81
CA GLY A 669 -13.75 -6.07 -38.16
C GLY A 669 -12.38 -6.67 -38.49
N GLY A 670 -12.36 -7.86 -39.10
CA GLY A 670 -11.14 -8.56 -39.55
C GLY A 670 -10.39 -9.37 -38.49
N ARG A 671 -10.55 -9.08 -37.19
CA ARG A 671 -9.87 -9.82 -36.09
C ARG A 671 -10.81 -10.56 -35.15
N GLY A 672 -12.11 -10.26 -35.15
CA GLY A 672 -13.09 -10.92 -34.27
C GLY A 672 -12.87 -10.62 -32.78
N LEU A 673 -12.07 -9.60 -32.44
CA LEU A 673 -11.81 -9.19 -31.06
C LEU A 673 -13.02 -8.41 -30.54
N PRO A 674 -13.73 -8.89 -29.49
CA PRO A 674 -14.83 -8.15 -28.91
C PRO A 674 -14.33 -6.89 -28.19
N TYR A 675 -15.09 -5.82 -28.25
CA TYR A 675 -14.78 -4.61 -27.49
C TYR A 675 -16.04 -3.98 -26.88
N VAL A 676 -15.90 -3.34 -25.72
CA VAL A 676 -16.99 -2.61 -25.06
C VAL A 676 -17.11 -1.22 -25.67
N GLU A 677 -18.29 -0.91 -26.22
CA GLU A 677 -18.61 0.31 -26.96
C GLU A 677 -19.53 1.23 -26.13
N PRO A 678 -19.07 2.46 -25.75
CA PRO A 678 -19.86 3.39 -24.94
C PRO A 678 -20.79 4.30 -25.76
N LEU A 679 -21.01 4.04 -27.06
CA LEU A 679 -21.80 4.90 -27.96
C LEU A 679 -23.18 5.26 -27.39
N ALA A 680 -23.95 4.24 -26.98
CA ALA A 680 -25.31 4.44 -26.49
C ALA A 680 -25.34 5.03 -25.07
N VAL A 681 -24.27 4.87 -24.30
CA VAL A 681 -24.09 5.47 -22.97
C VAL A 681 -24.09 6.99 -23.06
N TRP A 682 -23.34 7.58 -24.00
CA TRP A 682 -23.27 9.03 -24.13
C TRP A 682 -24.61 9.65 -24.52
N ARG A 683 -25.34 9.01 -25.45
CA ARG A 683 -26.69 9.46 -25.79
C ARG A 683 -27.63 9.39 -24.59
N ALA A 684 -27.56 8.33 -23.80
CA ALA A 684 -28.37 8.18 -22.59
C ALA A 684 -28.02 9.26 -21.54
N MET A 685 -26.73 9.51 -21.28
CA MET A 685 -26.30 10.57 -20.36
C MET A 685 -26.73 11.96 -20.82
N LEU A 686 -26.60 12.28 -22.11
CA LEU A 686 -27.05 13.56 -22.66
C LEU A 686 -28.58 13.70 -22.59
N GLY A 687 -29.32 12.62 -22.79
CA GLY A 687 -30.77 12.58 -22.55
C GLY A 687 -31.12 12.84 -21.08
N ASP A 688 -30.41 12.22 -20.15
CA ASP A 688 -30.60 12.45 -18.72
C ASP A 688 -30.27 13.90 -18.32
N LEU A 689 -29.27 14.55 -18.95
CA LEU A 689 -29.01 15.99 -18.78
C LEU A 689 -30.17 16.85 -19.28
N LEU A 690 -30.79 16.52 -20.43
CA LEU A 690 -31.97 17.24 -20.94
C LEU A 690 -33.15 17.11 -19.97
N LEU A 691 -33.28 15.96 -19.31
CA LEU A 691 -34.31 15.68 -18.31
C LEU A 691 -33.99 16.25 -16.92
N ASN A 692 -32.84 16.92 -16.75
CA ASN A 692 -32.34 17.41 -15.44
C ASN A 692 -32.23 16.29 -14.39
N THR A 693 -31.82 15.09 -14.82
CA THR A 693 -31.59 13.95 -13.93
C THR A 693 -30.48 14.26 -12.94
N PRO A 694 -30.64 13.96 -11.63
CA PRO A 694 -29.60 14.19 -10.65
C PRO A 694 -28.32 13.42 -10.97
N VAL A 695 -27.16 14.06 -10.74
CA VAL A 695 -25.83 13.47 -11.01
C VAL A 695 -25.65 12.12 -10.32
N GLY A 696 -26.19 11.94 -9.10
CA GLY A 696 -26.09 10.67 -8.39
C GLY A 696 -26.83 9.51 -9.05
N VAL A 697 -27.97 9.80 -9.69
CA VAL A 697 -28.72 8.81 -10.49
C VAL A 697 -27.93 8.47 -11.76
N MET A 698 -27.42 9.48 -12.47
CA MET A 698 -26.58 9.27 -13.66
C MET A 698 -25.33 8.44 -13.33
N SER A 699 -24.68 8.74 -12.21
CA SER A 699 -23.51 8.01 -11.73
C SER A 699 -23.85 6.56 -11.43
N ALA A 700 -24.95 6.29 -10.71
CA ALA A 700 -25.40 4.93 -10.42
C ALA A 700 -25.65 4.13 -11.71
N ARG A 701 -26.37 4.71 -12.68
CA ARG A 701 -26.68 4.08 -13.97
C ARG A 701 -25.43 3.82 -14.81
N PHE A 702 -24.46 4.73 -14.78
CA PHE A 702 -23.16 4.56 -15.45
C PHE A 702 -22.36 3.40 -14.85
N HIS A 703 -22.21 3.36 -13.52
CA HIS A 703 -21.47 2.29 -12.83
C HIS A 703 -22.11 0.92 -13.07
N ARG A 704 -23.45 0.83 -12.98
CA ARG A 704 -24.19 -0.40 -13.27
C ARG A 704 -24.04 -0.83 -14.72
N GLY A 705 -24.14 0.10 -15.66
CA GLY A 705 -23.98 -0.18 -17.09
C GLY A 705 -22.59 -0.74 -17.40
N LEU A 706 -21.55 -0.10 -16.86
CA LEU A 706 -20.17 -0.52 -17.05
C LEU A 706 -19.93 -1.90 -16.43
N ALA A 707 -20.34 -2.11 -15.17
CA ALA A 707 -20.18 -3.39 -14.49
C ALA A 707 -20.86 -4.54 -15.26
N ARG A 708 -22.10 -4.34 -15.71
CA ARG A 708 -22.83 -5.33 -16.51
C ARG A 708 -22.14 -5.63 -17.83
N SER A 709 -21.54 -4.63 -18.48
CA SER A 709 -20.79 -4.83 -19.71
C SER A 709 -19.51 -5.66 -19.50
N VAL A 710 -18.84 -5.46 -18.36
CA VAL A 710 -17.66 -6.24 -17.97
C VAL A 710 -18.05 -7.68 -17.69
N VAL A 711 -19.14 -7.91 -16.94
CA VAL A 711 -19.68 -9.24 -16.65
C VAL A 711 -20.14 -9.94 -17.93
N ALA A 712 -20.83 -9.24 -18.84
CA ALA A 712 -21.26 -9.79 -20.12
C ALA A 712 -20.08 -10.12 -21.06
N MET A 713 -19.03 -9.28 -21.06
CA MET A 713 -17.79 -9.60 -21.77
C MET A 713 -17.13 -10.84 -21.18
N ALA A 714 -17.03 -10.94 -19.85
CA ALA A 714 -16.47 -12.11 -19.19
C ALA A 714 -17.26 -13.38 -19.55
N GLN A 715 -18.59 -13.35 -19.42
CA GLN A 715 -19.46 -14.46 -19.83
C GLN A 715 -19.20 -14.94 -21.26
N ARG A 716 -18.99 -14.00 -22.20
CA ARG A 716 -18.67 -14.32 -23.58
C ARG A 716 -17.29 -14.96 -23.74
N LEU A 717 -16.30 -14.48 -22.98
CA LEU A 717 -14.90 -14.94 -23.05
C LEU A 717 -14.64 -16.24 -22.27
N THR A 718 -15.52 -16.57 -21.33
CA THR A 718 -15.49 -17.80 -20.52
C THR A 718 -16.54 -18.82 -20.96
N ALA A 719 -17.24 -18.58 -22.07
CA ALA A 719 -18.15 -19.57 -22.65
C ALA A 719 -17.39 -20.78 -23.18
N ASP A 720 -18.10 -21.89 -23.37
CA ASP A 720 -17.56 -23.17 -23.85
C ASP A 720 -16.39 -23.67 -22.97
N ASP A 721 -15.23 -24.00 -23.57
CA ASP A 721 -14.00 -24.45 -22.90
C ASP A 721 -13.10 -23.27 -22.44
N GLY A 722 -13.69 -22.11 -22.15
CA GLY A 722 -12.98 -20.93 -21.65
C GLY A 722 -12.51 -21.06 -20.19
N PRO A 723 -11.73 -20.11 -19.66
CA PRO A 723 -11.30 -20.14 -18.26
C PRO A 723 -12.49 -20.08 -17.28
N ASP A 724 -12.45 -20.91 -16.25
CA ASP A 724 -13.42 -20.88 -15.14
C ASP A 724 -13.08 -19.85 -14.05
N THR A 725 -11.88 -19.27 -14.13
CA THR A 725 -11.31 -18.38 -13.13
C THR A 725 -11.06 -17.01 -13.74
N VAL A 726 -11.48 -15.97 -13.03
CA VAL A 726 -11.31 -14.56 -13.40
C VAL A 726 -10.45 -13.84 -12.37
N ALA A 727 -9.45 -13.10 -12.80
CA ALA A 727 -8.63 -12.25 -11.91
C ALA A 727 -8.92 -10.77 -12.17
N LEU A 728 -9.28 -10.03 -11.12
CA LEU A 728 -9.58 -8.59 -11.18
C LEU A 728 -8.40 -7.77 -10.66
N SER A 729 -7.85 -6.88 -11.48
CA SER A 729 -6.76 -5.98 -11.11
C SER A 729 -6.74 -4.67 -11.92
N GLY A 730 -5.88 -3.73 -11.56
CA GLY A 730 -5.83 -2.38 -12.09
C GLY A 730 -6.51 -1.35 -11.18
N GLY A 731 -6.05 -0.09 -11.26
CA GLY A 731 -6.44 0.98 -10.34
C GLY A 731 -7.93 1.33 -10.35
N CYS A 732 -8.68 1.03 -11.42
CA CYS A 732 -10.12 1.29 -11.46
C CYS A 732 -10.94 0.35 -10.57
N PHE A 733 -10.41 -0.83 -10.17
CA PHE A 733 -11.05 -1.67 -9.15
C PHE A 733 -10.86 -1.14 -7.71
N GLN A 734 -10.18 -0.01 -7.52
CA GLN A 734 -10.27 0.73 -6.26
C GLN A 734 -11.62 1.43 -6.09
N ASN A 735 -12.41 1.58 -7.17
CA ASN A 735 -13.81 1.96 -7.08
C ASN A 735 -14.61 0.82 -6.45
N ALA A 736 -15.06 1.00 -5.21
CA ALA A 736 -15.73 -0.02 -4.41
C ALA A 736 -17.03 -0.48 -5.07
N THR A 737 -17.75 0.46 -5.69
CA THR A 737 -19.04 0.16 -6.33
C THR A 737 -18.85 -0.68 -7.59
N LEU A 738 -17.94 -0.28 -8.48
CA LEU A 738 -17.60 -1.05 -9.68
C LEU A 738 -17.07 -2.43 -9.30
N PHE A 739 -16.13 -2.49 -8.34
CA PHE A 739 -15.56 -3.73 -7.88
C PHE A 739 -16.62 -4.70 -7.36
N ARG A 740 -17.50 -4.24 -6.46
CA ARG A 740 -18.59 -5.06 -5.93
C ARG A 740 -19.51 -5.58 -7.03
N LEU A 741 -20.00 -4.69 -7.91
CA LEU A 741 -20.95 -5.06 -8.95
C LEU A 741 -20.36 -6.08 -9.95
N VAL A 742 -19.08 -5.93 -10.30
CA VAL A 742 -18.38 -6.88 -11.16
C VAL A 742 -18.13 -8.19 -10.43
N HIS A 743 -17.62 -8.15 -9.20
CA HIS A 743 -17.32 -9.36 -8.42
C HIS A 743 -18.56 -10.23 -8.21
N GLU A 744 -19.64 -9.65 -7.67
CA GLU A 744 -20.91 -10.34 -7.44
C GLU A 744 -21.51 -10.86 -8.75
N GLY A 745 -21.45 -10.07 -9.83
CA GLY A 745 -21.94 -10.47 -11.14
C GLY A 745 -21.18 -11.65 -11.75
N LEU A 746 -19.86 -11.73 -11.54
CA LEU A 746 -19.04 -12.86 -11.99
C LEU A 746 -19.28 -14.12 -11.15
N GLU A 747 -19.43 -13.99 -9.83
CA GLU A 747 -19.79 -15.12 -8.95
C GLU A 747 -21.17 -15.68 -9.31
N GLN A 748 -22.13 -14.82 -9.69
CA GLN A 748 -23.45 -15.26 -10.17
C GLN A 748 -23.39 -16.05 -11.49
N LEU A 749 -22.34 -15.86 -12.30
CA LEU A 749 -22.07 -16.70 -13.48
C LEU A 749 -21.42 -18.05 -13.11
N GLY A 750 -21.11 -18.28 -11.83
CA GLY A 750 -20.42 -19.49 -11.36
C GLY A 750 -18.91 -19.46 -11.56
N LEU A 751 -18.32 -18.29 -11.83
CA LEU A 751 -16.88 -18.14 -12.04
C LEU A 751 -16.15 -17.99 -10.70
N ASN A 752 -14.93 -18.52 -10.63
CA ASN A 752 -14.04 -18.31 -9.49
C ASN A 752 -13.34 -16.94 -9.61
N VAL A 753 -13.58 -16.03 -8.67
CA VAL A 753 -13.09 -14.64 -8.76
C VAL A 753 -11.90 -14.42 -7.82
N LEU A 754 -10.75 -14.12 -8.40
CA LEU A 754 -9.54 -13.71 -7.69
C LEU A 754 -9.44 -12.19 -7.66
N SER A 755 -9.08 -11.64 -6.51
CA SER A 755 -8.93 -10.19 -6.34
C SER A 755 -7.91 -9.87 -5.25
N HIS A 756 -7.40 -8.64 -5.30
CA HIS A 756 -6.36 -8.15 -4.40
C HIS A 756 -6.82 -7.88 -2.96
N SER A 757 -5.99 -8.22 -1.98
CA SER A 757 -6.17 -7.99 -0.56
C SER A 757 -4.87 -7.48 0.09
N ARG A 758 -3.78 -8.25 -0.05
CA ARG A 758 -2.49 -7.98 0.62
C ARG A 758 -1.61 -7.00 -0.15
N VAL A 759 -1.83 -6.86 -1.44
CA VAL A 759 -1.12 -5.94 -2.33
C VAL A 759 -2.15 -5.04 -3.01
N PRO A 760 -1.86 -3.75 -3.26
CA PRO A 760 -2.79 -2.90 -3.98
C PRO A 760 -3.07 -3.39 -5.41
N ALA A 761 -4.31 -3.24 -5.86
CA ALA A 761 -4.68 -3.46 -7.26
C ALA A 761 -4.18 -2.35 -8.20
N ASN A 762 -3.69 -1.24 -7.65
CA ASN A 762 -3.03 -0.19 -8.43
C ASN A 762 -1.53 -0.48 -8.57
N ASP A 763 -0.82 0.43 -9.23
CA ASP A 763 0.61 0.35 -9.53
C ASP A 763 1.53 0.06 -8.33
N GLY A 764 1.09 0.34 -7.11
CA GLY A 764 1.81 -0.04 -5.89
C GLY A 764 1.92 -1.56 -5.67
N GLY A 765 1.23 -2.38 -6.48
CA GLY A 765 1.36 -3.83 -6.52
C GLY A 765 2.13 -4.39 -7.72
N LEU A 766 2.45 -3.55 -8.70
CA LEU A 766 2.92 -3.99 -10.01
C LEU A 766 4.22 -4.80 -9.95
N ALA A 767 5.15 -4.41 -9.06
CA ALA A 767 6.44 -5.07 -8.91
C ALA A 767 6.34 -6.54 -8.47
N LEU A 768 5.30 -6.93 -7.72
CA LEU A 768 5.07 -8.35 -7.40
C LEU A 768 4.78 -9.16 -8.67
N GLY A 769 3.92 -8.63 -9.53
CA GLY A 769 3.57 -9.28 -10.80
C GLY A 769 4.73 -9.33 -11.77
N GLN A 770 5.50 -8.24 -11.89
CA GLN A 770 6.74 -8.21 -12.68
C GLN A 770 7.72 -9.28 -12.22
N ALA A 771 7.93 -9.43 -10.91
CA ALA A 771 8.83 -10.43 -10.37
C ALA A 771 8.35 -11.86 -10.66
N ALA A 772 7.05 -12.13 -10.50
CA ALA A 772 6.45 -13.42 -10.79
C ALA A 772 6.59 -13.80 -12.27
N VAL A 773 6.29 -12.88 -13.20
CA VAL A 773 6.42 -13.13 -14.64
C VAL A 773 7.89 -13.38 -15.02
N ALA A 774 8.81 -12.54 -14.54
CA ALA A 774 10.23 -12.67 -14.84
C ALA A 774 10.81 -14.02 -14.34
N MET A 775 10.39 -14.48 -13.15
CA MET A 775 10.77 -15.81 -12.65
C MET A 775 10.24 -16.94 -13.53
N ALA A 776 8.96 -16.85 -13.95
CA ALA A 776 8.35 -17.87 -14.78
C ALA A 776 9.12 -18.01 -16.11
N HIS A 777 9.49 -16.90 -16.74
CA HIS A 777 10.30 -16.89 -17.97
C HIS A 777 11.69 -17.49 -17.78
N LEU A 778 12.38 -17.18 -16.69
CA LEU A 778 13.71 -17.76 -16.41
C LEU A 778 13.64 -19.25 -16.08
N HIS A 779 12.59 -19.68 -15.39
CA HIS A 779 12.36 -21.09 -15.08
C HIS A 779 12.18 -21.92 -16.36
N GLU A 780 11.46 -21.38 -17.35
CA GLU A 780 11.31 -22.05 -18.64
C GLU A 780 12.61 -22.11 -19.43
N ALA A 781 13.33 -20.98 -19.52
CA ALA A 781 14.60 -20.92 -20.24
C ALA A 781 15.63 -21.93 -19.67
N THR A 782 15.69 -22.08 -18.34
CA THR A 782 16.56 -23.07 -17.68
C THR A 782 16.12 -24.49 -17.97
N ALA A 783 14.83 -24.81 -17.88
CA ALA A 783 14.29 -26.13 -18.19
C ALA A 783 14.47 -26.54 -19.67
N GLU A 784 14.40 -25.60 -20.62
CA GLU A 784 14.65 -25.86 -22.04
C GLU A 784 16.13 -26.16 -22.33
N THR A 785 17.03 -25.44 -21.65
CA THR A 785 18.48 -25.63 -21.76
C THR A 785 18.90 -27.00 -21.20
N GLU A 786 18.33 -27.42 -20.06
CA GLU A 786 18.59 -28.74 -19.46
C GLU A 786 18.04 -29.91 -20.29
N ASN A 787 16.96 -29.69 -21.04
CA ASN A 787 16.34 -30.69 -21.92
C ASN A 787 16.93 -30.74 -23.34
N GLY A 788 18.02 -30.00 -23.61
CA GLY A 788 18.75 -30.08 -24.88
C GLY A 788 18.01 -29.52 -26.10
N ARG A 789 17.03 -28.62 -25.90
CA ARG A 789 16.41 -27.86 -27.00
C ARG A 789 17.08 -26.49 -27.09
N GLU A 790 18.03 -26.34 -28.01
CA GLU A 790 18.60 -25.03 -28.36
C GLU A 790 17.48 -24.10 -28.88
N VAL A 791 17.23 -23.01 -28.16
CA VAL A 791 16.39 -21.91 -28.63
C VAL A 791 17.20 -21.09 -29.65
N CYS A 792 16.79 -21.11 -30.91
CA CYS A 792 17.31 -20.19 -31.92
C CYS A 792 16.96 -18.75 -31.52
N ALA A 793 18.00 -17.91 -31.42
CA ALA A 793 17.96 -16.49 -31.08
C ALA A 793 17.09 -15.62 -32.00
#